data_AF-A0AAW2YKT8-F1
#
_entry.id   AF-A0AAW2YKT8-F1
#
_cell.length_a   1.000
_cell.length_b   1.000
_cell.length_c   1.000
_cell.angle_alpha   90.00
_cell.angle_beta   90.00
_cell.angle_gamma   90.00
#
_symmetry.space_group_name_H-M   'P 1'
#
loop_
_entity.id
_entity.type
_entity.pdbx_description
1 polymer ?
#
loop_
_entity_poly.entity_id
_entity_poly.type
_entity_poly.pdbx_seq_one_letter_code
_entity_poly.pdbx_strand_id
1 'polypeptide(L)'
;MSPTVWEVEEVVMTHKPSQHQDEQHAMKITTKDQILNIYLFGSRLYQCHKSHSDYDLIVVVNGDYFDGSKLIETETLNINIYHLEYFKFLLFNNIVWVVMLIHVPKEYIWKQTFQLKDFYVQNNIKLKNSALMDSAHHYAKSKKLWMADAEYYISKKNIVHAIRLLNITLQLLSTNKVTDFTVGNDIWRDIVNDKVHEASEWTIYEQQFKSTISTLMHEVSNFSLQNSTQPIQDVSKKKTLCKNSRAVYLPNSFCVINFVNENGVESLWHELSIRTLKSNNLFFLSNEIDTPCFTVTCPLPRQSNAMVLDGNRIVAVSHPPLYDCYEINVNNDVEAAVVDIKWDDNSIINLSYKIDGCNVILYKHQDEWRFFVPSILKCIEYQRYHTVHFHQFKRLIKNAASHDRITELNKAEDIVRQIWDELKYTYPDSSLCYCFELCLSDDKSFTDDFLNLSMFSKVSKHSTTMLLLQGVFSIHGDVVSSHDIWETASQMNWQAVPLIARYKKSDCDLPLSLILENMRELVRDVDPLQYEGVVLHEQHYNSKIKLTSPQFDPLHRMKRWLAYDDNSHKRDMMLVVKTNQHNNFLNLNPWTEFQIPHQYFENEIMLLKFVNVLQDAYNDIAATTNTSKEFADQCKNHPLYQSLFEMNKKGYNARKYLSCISYTRFLKISKSIKDCNHKDYKM
;
A
#
# COMPACT_ATOMS: atom_id res chain seq x y z
N MET A 1 -5.40 -33.21 -29.43
CA MET A 1 -4.54 -34.05 -28.59
C MET A 1 -3.97 -33.14 -27.52
N SER A 2 -4.44 -33.25 -26.29
CA SER A 2 -3.84 -32.56 -25.15
C SER A 2 -2.46 -33.18 -24.95
N PRO A 3 -1.34 -32.42 -24.92
CA PRO A 3 -0.07 -32.99 -24.50
C PRO A 3 -0.28 -33.62 -23.12
N THR A 4 0.00 -34.91 -23.00
CA THR A 4 -0.06 -35.61 -21.72
C THR A 4 0.88 -34.89 -20.76
N VAL A 5 0.39 -34.59 -19.55
CA VAL A 5 1.09 -33.84 -18.48
C VAL A 5 2.58 -34.19 -18.34
N TRP A 6 2.95 -35.44 -18.63
CA TRP A 6 4.30 -35.97 -18.66
C TRP A 6 5.29 -35.25 -19.61
N GLU A 7 4.88 -34.81 -20.82
CA GLU A 7 5.83 -34.21 -21.78
C GLU A 7 6.28 -32.81 -21.35
N VAL A 8 5.40 -32.05 -20.70
CA VAL A 8 5.72 -30.71 -20.18
C VAL A 8 6.64 -30.82 -18.95
N GLU A 9 6.45 -31.84 -18.13
CA GLU A 9 7.30 -32.12 -16.96
C GLU A 9 8.74 -32.47 -17.36
N GLU A 10 8.94 -33.15 -18.48
CA GLU A 10 10.26 -33.55 -18.96
C GLU A 10 11.01 -32.40 -19.65
N VAL A 11 10.31 -31.55 -20.43
CA VAL A 11 10.91 -30.39 -21.11
C VAL A 11 11.48 -29.36 -20.14
N VAL A 12 10.87 -29.18 -18.96
CA VAL A 12 11.42 -28.31 -17.89
C VAL A 12 12.74 -28.88 -17.34
N MET A 13 12.99 -30.17 -17.48
CA MET A 13 14.07 -30.89 -16.79
C MET A 13 15.27 -31.25 -17.68
N THR A 14 15.16 -31.20 -19.02
CA THR A 14 16.19 -31.78 -19.92
C THR A 14 16.88 -30.81 -20.89
N HIS A 15 16.76 -29.49 -20.73
CA HIS A 15 17.50 -28.57 -21.60
C HIS A 15 19.02 -28.62 -21.34
N LYS A 16 19.78 -29.13 -22.32
CA LYS A 16 21.26 -29.07 -22.33
C LYS A 16 21.69 -27.64 -22.71
N PRO A 17 22.49 -26.96 -21.88
CA PRO A 17 22.79 -25.54 -22.08
C PRO A 17 23.85 -25.33 -23.17
N SER A 18 23.53 -24.49 -24.15
CA SER A 18 24.52 -23.82 -25.00
C SER A 18 24.88 -22.47 -24.38
N GLN A 19 26.12 -22.36 -23.89
CA GLN A 19 26.92 -21.14 -23.74
C GLN A 19 26.31 -19.88 -23.10
N HIS A 20 25.79 -19.94 -21.86
CA HIS A 20 25.87 -18.80 -20.92
C HIS A 20 26.01 -19.31 -19.46
N GLN A 21 27.15 -19.06 -18.82
CA GLN A 21 27.45 -19.52 -17.45
C GLN A 21 26.59 -18.82 -16.38
N ASP A 22 26.03 -17.64 -16.68
CA ASP A 22 25.15 -16.91 -15.75
C ASP A 22 23.74 -17.54 -15.65
N GLU A 23 23.30 -18.27 -16.67
CA GLU A 23 22.02 -19.02 -16.65
C GLU A 23 22.12 -20.26 -15.74
N GLN A 24 23.29 -20.87 -15.60
CA GLN A 24 23.48 -22.07 -14.75
C GLN A 24 23.34 -21.79 -13.25
N HIS A 25 23.60 -20.57 -12.79
CA HIS A 25 23.33 -20.16 -11.40
C HIS A 25 21.86 -19.75 -11.18
N ALA A 26 21.20 -19.23 -12.22
CA ALA A 26 19.79 -18.87 -12.16
C ALA A 26 18.85 -20.09 -12.19
N MET A 27 19.32 -21.21 -12.75
CA MET A 27 18.52 -22.41 -13.08
C MET A 27 18.67 -23.59 -12.11
N LYS A 28 18.93 -23.36 -10.82
CA LYS A 28 18.55 -24.33 -9.76
C LYS A 28 17.02 -24.30 -9.54
N ILE A 29 16.27 -24.18 -10.64
CA ILE A 29 14.87 -23.77 -10.66
C ILE A 29 14.04 -25.00 -10.37
N THR A 30 13.53 -24.99 -9.15
CA THR A 30 12.38 -25.73 -8.65
C THR A 30 12.39 -27.23 -8.85
N THR A 31 12.50 -27.98 -7.75
CA THR A 31 12.13 -29.38 -7.78
C THR A 31 10.65 -29.50 -8.19
N LYS A 32 10.28 -30.64 -8.77
CA LYS A 32 8.89 -30.94 -9.19
C LYS A 32 7.84 -30.61 -8.09
N ASP A 33 8.23 -30.80 -6.84
CA ASP A 33 7.40 -30.57 -5.66
C ASP A 33 7.19 -29.08 -5.35
N GLN A 34 8.06 -28.20 -5.84
CA GLN A 34 7.94 -26.75 -5.68
C GLN A 34 6.98 -26.12 -6.69
N ILE A 35 6.63 -26.79 -7.78
CA ILE A 35 5.65 -26.29 -8.75
C ILE A 35 4.23 -26.51 -8.20
N LEU A 36 3.53 -25.41 -7.90
CA LEU A 36 2.18 -25.47 -7.36
C LEU A 36 1.12 -25.49 -8.45
N ASN A 37 1.16 -24.51 -9.34
CA ASN A 37 0.15 -24.32 -10.38
C ASN A 37 0.80 -24.09 -11.74
N ILE A 38 0.16 -24.58 -12.81
CA ILE A 38 0.53 -24.37 -14.21
C ILE A 38 -0.76 -24.04 -14.97
N TYR A 39 -0.83 -22.82 -15.50
CA TYR A 39 -1.96 -22.33 -16.28
C TYR A 39 -1.53 -22.13 -17.74
N LEU A 40 -2.34 -22.64 -18.68
CA LEU A 40 -2.22 -22.32 -20.09
C LEU A 40 -2.80 -20.92 -20.33
N PHE A 41 -2.00 -20.05 -20.93
CA PHE A 41 -2.31 -18.65 -21.13
C PHE A 41 -2.22 -18.26 -22.62
N GLY A 42 -2.33 -16.95 -22.89
CA GLY A 42 -2.08 -16.40 -24.21
C GLY A 42 -3.01 -16.90 -25.31
N SER A 43 -2.48 -17.08 -26.52
CA SER A 43 -3.28 -17.29 -27.74
C SER A 43 -4.15 -18.55 -27.68
N ARG A 44 -3.74 -19.57 -26.92
CA ARG A 44 -4.49 -20.82 -26.73
C ARG A 44 -5.66 -20.65 -25.78
N LEU A 45 -5.47 -19.92 -24.66
CA LEU A 45 -6.55 -19.53 -23.76
C LEU A 45 -7.58 -18.65 -24.48
N TYR A 46 -7.12 -17.71 -25.30
CA TYR A 46 -7.98 -16.83 -26.09
C TYR A 46 -8.60 -17.50 -27.33
N GLN A 47 -8.23 -18.75 -27.63
CA GLN A 47 -8.70 -19.51 -28.80
C GLN A 47 -8.42 -18.81 -30.15
N CYS A 48 -7.30 -18.08 -30.24
CA CYS A 48 -6.84 -17.41 -31.47
C CYS A 48 -5.49 -17.93 -31.97
N HIS A 49 -5.06 -19.10 -31.47
CA HIS A 49 -3.80 -19.74 -31.82
C HIS A 49 -3.84 -20.37 -33.23
N LYS A 50 -2.66 -20.47 -33.85
CA LYS A 50 -2.42 -21.25 -35.08
C LYS A 50 -1.76 -22.58 -34.72
N SER A 51 -1.62 -23.48 -35.69
CA SER A 51 -0.94 -24.77 -35.51
C SER A 51 0.50 -24.61 -35.01
N HIS A 52 1.19 -23.55 -35.46
CA HIS A 52 2.56 -23.21 -35.09
C HIS A 52 2.67 -22.25 -33.88
N SER A 53 1.56 -21.94 -33.20
CA SER A 53 1.63 -21.04 -32.03
C SER A 53 2.29 -21.74 -30.86
N ASP A 54 3.16 -21.00 -30.19
CA ASP A 54 3.78 -21.34 -28.92
C ASP A 54 2.74 -21.55 -27.80
N TYR A 55 3.19 -22.14 -26.70
CA TYR A 55 2.43 -22.27 -25.47
C TYR A 55 2.91 -21.24 -24.46
N ASP A 56 2.09 -20.22 -24.22
CA ASP A 56 2.27 -19.30 -23.11
C ASP A 56 1.82 -19.98 -21.81
N LEU A 57 2.72 -20.14 -20.84
CA LEU A 57 2.44 -20.76 -19.55
C LEU A 57 2.70 -19.79 -18.40
N ILE A 58 1.81 -19.79 -17.41
CA ILE A 58 2.03 -19.13 -16.12
C ILE A 58 2.24 -20.21 -15.07
N VAL A 59 3.40 -20.21 -14.43
CA VAL A 59 3.79 -21.19 -13.42
C VAL A 59 3.94 -20.50 -12.07
N VAL A 60 3.26 -21.02 -11.05
CA VAL A 60 3.39 -20.53 -9.67
C VAL A 60 4.16 -21.56 -8.86
N VAL A 61 5.22 -21.11 -8.18
CA VAL A 61 6.13 -21.97 -7.43
C VAL A 61 6.25 -21.58 -5.97
N ASN A 62 6.59 -22.55 -5.13
CA ASN A 62 6.89 -22.36 -3.71
C ASN A 62 8.33 -22.83 -3.45
N GLY A 63 9.26 -21.88 -3.38
CA GLY A 63 10.70 -22.15 -3.28
C GLY A 63 11.43 -20.91 -2.78
N ASP A 64 12.68 -20.72 -3.20
CA ASP A 64 13.40 -19.49 -2.87
C ASP A 64 12.67 -18.30 -3.48
N TYR A 65 12.41 -17.29 -2.64
CA TYR A 65 11.69 -16.10 -3.06
C TYR A 65 12.46 -15.34 -4.13
N PHE A 66 11.74 -14.87 -5.15
CA PHE A 66 12.23 -13.92 -6.14
C PHE A 66 11.13 -12.94 -6.54
N ASP A 67 11.55 -11.73 -6.90
CA ASP A 67 10.65 -10.67 -7.37
C ASP A 67 10.37 -10.79 -8.86
N GLY A 68 9.15 -10.41 -9.25
CA GLY A 68 8.75 -10.38 -10.65
C GLY A 68 8.47 -11.77 -11.22
N SER A 69 8.69 -11.91 -12.53
CA SER A 69 8.69 -13.19 -13.22
C SER A 69 10.11 -13.61 -13.59
N LYS A 70 10.33 -14.92 -13.67
CA LYS A 70 11.41 -15.50 -14.45
C LYS A 70 10.83 -16.03 -15.75
N LEU A 71 11.45 -15.66 -16.86
CA LEU A 71 11.01 -16.04 -18.20
C LEU A 71 11.89 -17.17 -18.73
N ILE A 72 11.28 -18.26 -19.17
CA ILE A 72 11.95 -19.33 -19.94
C ILE A 72 11.30 -19.37 -21.31
N GLU A 73 12.07 -19.05 -22.35
CA GLU A 73 11.61 -19.07 -23.73
C GLU A 73 12.32 -20.18 -24.51
N THR A 74 11.54 -20.92 -25.28
CA THR A 74 11.98 -21.89 -26.28
C THR A 74 11.18 -21.62 -27.56
N GLU A 75 11.50 -22.30 -28.66
CA GLU A 75 10.74 -22.16 -29.90
C GLU A 75 9.24 -22.48 -29.76
N THR A 76 8.87 -23.30 -28.77
CA THR A 76 7.49 -23.80 -28.61
C THR A 76 6.83 -23.44 -27.30
N LEU A 77 7.59 -22.98 -26.31
CA LEU A 77 7.11 -22.66 -24.96
C LEU A 77 7.60 -21.28 -24.52
N ASN A 78 6.69 -20.51 -23.92
CA ASN A 78 6.99 -19.26 -23.21
C ASN A 78 6.48 -19.40 -21.77
N ILE A 79 7.37 -19.65 -20.81
CA ILE A 79 7.03 -19.95 -19.42
C ILE A 79 7.38 -18.77 -18.53
N ASN A 80 6.37 -18.14 -17.94
CA ASN A 80 6.53 -17.11 -16.92
C ASN A 80 6.33 -17.71 -15.54
N ILE A 81 7.41 -17.80 -14.77
CA ILE A 81 7.45 -18.40 -13.44
C ILE A 81 7.36 -17.29 -12.38
N TYR A 82 6.46 -17.44 -11.43
CA TYR A 82 6.24 -16.53 -10.31
C TYR A 82 6.38 -17.26 -8.98
N HIS A 83 7.03 -16.62 -8.01
CA HIS A 83 6.99 -17.09 -6.63
C HIS A 83 5.58 -16.87 -6.03
N LEU A 84 5.11 -17.80 -5.21
CA LEU A 84 3.76 -17.79 -4.62
C LEU A 84 3.43 -16.47 -3.91
N GLU A 85 4.35 -15.97 -3.08
CA GLU A 85 4.11 -14.74 -2.30
C GLU A 85 4.03 -13.50 -3.18
N TYR A 86 4.87 -13.41 -4.22
CA TYR A 86 4.76 -12.33 -5.19
C TYR A 86 3.46 -12.43 -6.00
N PHE A 87 3.05 -13.65 -6.37
CA PHE A 87 1.79 -13.86 -7.07
C PHE A 87 0.57 -13.48 -6.20
N LYS A 88 0.58 -13.81 -4.90
CA LYS A 88 -0.43 -13.35 -3.93
C LYS A 88 -0.47 -11.83 -3.84
N PHE A 89 0.69 -11.18 -3.83
CA PHE A 89 0.76 -9.72 -3.86
C PHE A 89 0.10 -9.13 -5.12
N LEU A 90 0.34 -9.71 -6.31
CA LEU A 90 -0.34 -9.27 -7.54
C LEU A 90 -1.86 -9.50 -7.46
N LEU A 91 -2.29 -10.62 -6.90
CA LEU A 91 -3.72 -10.94 -6.71
C LEU A 91 -4.39 -9.97 -5.72
N PHE A 92 -3.73 -9.64 -4.62
CA PHE A 92 -4.18 -8.65 -3.63
C PHE A 92 -4.32 -7.25 -4.26
N ASN A 93 -3.42 -6.92 -5.19
CA ASN A 93 -3.49 -5.69 -5.97
C ASN A 93 -4.47 -5.76 -7.15
N ASN A 94 -5.23 -6.86 -7.28
CA ASN A 94 -6.23 -7.05 -8.32
C ASN A 94 -5.65 -6.82 -9.73
N ILE A 95 -4.41 -7.25 -9.96
CA ILE A 95 -3.78 -7.15 -11.28
C ILE A 95 -4.60 -7.96 -12.29
N VAL A 96 -5.13 -7.31 -13.33
CA VAL A 96 -6.22 -7.87 -14.15
C VAL A 96 -5.87 -9.23 -14.74
N TRP A 97 -4.68 -9.40 -15.32
CA TRP A 97 -4.27 -10.66 -15.92
C TRP A 97 -4.01 -11.77 -14.89
N VAL A 98 -3.69 -11.40 -13.64
CA VAL A 98 -3.58 -12.34 -12.51
C VAL A 98 -4.96 -12.78 -12.04
N VAL A 99 -5.90 -11.84 -11.92
CA VAL A 99 -7.29 -12.12 -11.58
C VAL A 99 -7.93 -13.01 -12.65
N MET A 100 -7.61 -12.83 -13.93
CA MET A 100 -8.07 -13.74 -14.99
C MET A 100 -7.74 -15.21 -14.71
N LEU A 101 -6.54 -15.50 -14.18
CA LEU A 101 -6.06 -16.86 -13.96
C LEU A 101 -6.89 -17.66 -12.94
N ILE A 102 -7.48 -17.00 -11.95
CA ILE A 102 -8.38 -17.67 -10.99
C ILE A 102 -9.77 -18.00 -11.58
N HIS A 103 -10.05 -17.51 -12.78
CA HIS A 103 -11.28 -17.77 -13.54
C HIS A 103 -11.06 -18.65 -14.79
N VAL A 104 -9.83 -19.09 -15.03
CA VAL A 104 -9.49 -19.92 -16.19
C VAL A 104 -10.28 -21.24 -16.17
N PRO A 105 -10.86 -21.68 -17.31
CA PRO A 105 -11.55 -22.97 -17.38
C PRO A 105 -10.63 -24.15 -17.10
N LYS A 106 -11.16 -25.24 -16.53
CA LYS A 106 -10.36 -26.37 -16.02
C LYS A 106 -9.48 -27.01 -17.09
N GLU A 107 -9.92 -27.03 -18.34
CA GLU A 107 -9.20 -27.58 -19.48
C GLU A 107 -7.92 -26.81 -19.83
N TYR A 108 -7.77 -25.58 -19.33
CA TYR A 108 -6.56 -24.75 -19.47
C TYR A 108 -5.72 -24.74 -18.18
N ILE A 109 -6.05 -25.57 -17.18
CA ILE A 109 -5.27 -25.73 -15.95
C ILE A 109 -4.53 -27.07 -16.03
N TRP A 110 -3.22 -27.03 -16.23
CA TRP A 110 -2.39 -28.24 -16.35
C TRP A 110 -1.99 -28.80 -14.98
N LYS A 111 -1.83 -27.93 -13.99
CA LYS A 111 -1.61 -28.30 -12.59
C LYS A 111 -2.22 -27.25 -11.67
N GLN A 112 -2.88 -27.69 -10.59
CA GLN A 112 -3.34 -26.79 -9.54
C GLN A 112 -3.33 -27.51 -8.19
N THR A 113 -2.25 -27.36 -7.43
CA THR A 113 -2.17 -27.89 -6.06
C THR A 113 -2.44 -26.82 -5.00
N PHE A 114 -2.45 -25.53 -5.38
CA PHE A 114 -2.68 -24.41 -4.49
C PHE A 114 -3.89 -23.57 -4.90
N GLN A 115 -4.84 -23.38 -3.97
CA GLN A 115 -6.09 -22.64 -4.19
C GLN A 115 -5.88 -21.12 -4.10
N LEU A 116 -5.43 -20.51 -5.20
CA LEU A 116 -5.21 -19.05 -5.25
C LEU A 116 -6.47 -18.23 -4.98
N LYS A 117 -7.65 -18.77 -5.34
CA LYS A 117 -8.93 -18.09 -5.18
C LYS A 117 -9.25 -17.73 -3.71
N ASP A 118 -8.73 -18.50 -2.77
CA ASP A 118 -8.95 -18.27 -1.33
C ASP A 118 -8.28 -16.98 -0.83
N PHE A 119 -7.33 -16.43 -1.61
CA PHE A 119 -6.60 -15.19 -1.32
C PHE A 119 -7.11 -13.99 -2.14
N TYR A 120 -8.12 -14.19 -2.98
CA TYR A 120 -8.67 -13.13 -3.82
C TYR A 120 -9.88 -12.48 -3.17
N VAL A 121 -9.79 -11.15 -3.01
CA VAL A 121 -10.93 -10.29 -2.70
C VAL A 121 -11.01 -9.25 -3.81
N GLN A 122 -12.13 -9.25 -4.54
CA GLN A 122 -12.35 -8.28 -5.61
C GLN A 122 -12.42 -6.88 -5.02
N ASN A 123 -11.51 -6.01 -5.47
CA ASN A 123 -11.53 -4.59 -5.21
C ASN A 123 -11.69 -3.87 -6.56
N ASN A 124 -12.90 -3.38 -6.82
CA ASN A 124 -13.24 -2.75 -8.11
C ASN A 124 -12.33 -1.55 -8.43
N ILE A 125 -11.89 -0.78 -7.44
CA ILE A 125 -11.01 0.37 -7.67
C ILE A 125 -9.65 -0.11 -8.17
N LYS A 126 -9.04 -1.05 -7.45
CA LYS A 126 -7.74 -1.62 -7.84
C LYS A 126 -7.80 -2.33 -9.19
N LEU A 127 -8.87 -3.09 -9.44
CA LEU A 127 -9.09 -3.81 -10.70
C LEU A 127 -9.20 -2.85 -11.89
N LYS A 128 -10.03 -1.79 -11.76
CA LYS A 128 -10.15 -0.73 -12.78
C LYS A 128 -8.79 -0.09 -13.06
N ASN A 129 -8.07 0.30 -12.02
CA ASN A 129 -6.78 0.97 -12.15
C ASN A 129 -5.74 0.08 -12.85
N SER A 130 -5.63 -1.19 -12.45
CA SER A 130 -4.74 -2.15 -13.12
C SER A 130 -5.08 -2.30 -14.60
N ALA A 131 -6.37 -2.45 -14.94
CA ALA A 131 -6.79 -2.64 -16.33
C ALA A 131 -6.51 -1.41 -17.21
N LEU A 132 -6.79 -0.21 -16.69
CA LEU A 132 -6.54 1.04 -17.39
C LEU A 132 -5.04 1.23 -17.63
N MET A 133 -4.21 0.95 -16.62
CA MET A 133 -2.75 1.04 -16.70
C MET A 133 -2.18 0.05 -17.72
N ASP A 134 -2.56 -1.23 -17.63
CA ASP A 134 -2.05 -2.27 -18.55
C ASP A 134 -2.52 -2.04 -19.99
N SER A 135 -3.77 -1.58 -20.18
CA SER A 135 -4.28 -1.23 -21.51
C SER A 135 -3.51 -0.06 -22.13
N ALA A 136 -3.28 1.01 -21.36
CA ALA A 136 -2.49 2.15 -21.81
C ALA A 136 -1.05 1.74 -22.14
N HIS A 137 -0.43 0.89 -21.32
CA HIS A 137 0.89 0.34 -21.57
C HIS A 137 0.96 -0.44 -22.88
N HIS A 138 0.02 -1.37 -23.13
CA HIS A 138 -0.04 -2.14 -24.37
C HIS A 138 -0.26 -1.25 -25.59
N TYR A 139 -1.11 -0.23 -25.51
CA TYR A 139 -1.31 0.71 -26.60
C TYR A 139 -0.04 1.52 -26.89
N ALA A 140 0.62 2.07 -25.86
CA ALA A 140 1.89 2.80 -26.03
C ALA A 140 3.00 1.90 -26.62
N LYS A 141 3.10 0.66 -26.12
CA LYS A 141 4.03 -0.36 -26.64
C LYS A 141 3.74 -0.69 -28.10
N SER A 142 2.47 -0.81 -28.49
CA SER A 142 2.08 -1.05 -29.89
C SER A 142 2.56 0.07 -30.81
N LYS A 143 2.38 1.33 -30.42
CA LYS A 143 2.84 2.49 -31.20
C LYS A 143 4.35 2.49 -31.37
N LYS A 144 5.09 2.21 -30.30
CA LYS A 144 6.56 2.12 -30.33
C LYS A 144 7.03 1.01 -31.29
N LEU A 145 6.52 -0.21 -31.12
CA LEU A 145 6.89 -1.36 -31.95
C LEU A 145 6.59 -1.12 -33.44
N TRP A 146 5.50 -0.38 -33.73
CA TRP A 146 5.16 -0.01 -35.11
C TRP A 146 6.13 1.01 -35.69
N MET A 147 6.40 2.10 -34.96
CA MET A 147 7.11 3.26 -35.48
C MET A 147 8.64 3.10 -35.45
N ALA A 148 9.18 2.45 -34.42
CA ALA A 148 10.62 2.36 -34.18
C ALA A 148 11.20 1.04 -34.67
N ASP A 149 10.52 -0.07 -34.39
CA ASP A 149 11.11 -1.40 -34.51
C ASP A 149 10.62 -2.15 -35.78
N ALA A 150 9.62 -1.60 -36.48
CA ALA A 150 8.94 -2.23 -37.62
C ALA A 150 8.38 -3.64 -37.29
N GLU A 151 8.07 -3.92 -36.02
CA GLU A 151 7.51 -5.18 -35.54
C GLU A 151 5.98 -5.17 -35.62
N TYR A 152 5.44 -5.04 -36.83
CA TYR A 152 4.01 -4.81 -37.06
C TYR A 152 3.10 -5.89 -36.46
N TYR A 153 3.47 -7.16 -36.61
CA TYR A 153 2.67 -8.26 -36.06
C TYR A 153 2.55 -8.19 -34.53
N ILE A 154 3.66 -7.91 -33.84
CA ILE A 154 3.69 -7.80 -32.38
C ILE A 154 2.97 -6.51 -31.94
N SER A 155 3.08 -5.43 -32.71
CA SER A 155 2.29 -4.21 -32.49
C SER A 155 0.78 -4.49 -32.56
N LYS A 156 0.29 -5.14 -33.62
CA LYS A 156 -1.12 -5.55 -33.77
C LYS A 156 -1.60 -6.40 -32.60
N LYS A 157 -0.77 -7.36 -32.14
CA LYS A 157 -1.05 -8.20 -30.95
C LYS A 157 -1.24 -7.34 -29.69
N ASN A 158 -0.43 -6.31 -29.49
CA ASN A 158 -0.55 -5.41 -28.33
C ASN A 158 -1.83 -4.56 -28.37
N ILE A 159 -2.30 -4.10 -29.55
CA ILE A 159 -3.59 -3.41 -29.68
C ILE A 159 -4.74 -4.31 -29.19
N VAL A 160 -4.74 -5.57 -29.62
CA VAL A 160 -5.77 -6.54 -29.21
C VAL A 160 -5.69 -6.83 -27.70
N HIS A 161 -4.49 -6.92 -27.13
CA HIS A 161 -4.34 -7.10 -25.68
C HIS A 161 -4.93 -5.93 -24.88
N ALA A 162 -4.68 -4.68 -25.30
CA ALA A 162 -5.26 -3.50 -24.66
C ALA A 162 -6.79 -3.60 -24.59
N ILE A 163 -7.42 -3.90 -25.72
CA ILE A 163 -8.89 -4.02 -25.83
C ILE A 163 -9.43 -5.23 -25.04
N ARG A 164 -8.75 -6.37 -25.13
CA ARG A 164 -9.16 -7.60 -24.44
C ARG A 164 -9.14 -7.43 -22.92
N LEU A 165 -8.11 -6.81 -22.36
CA LEU A 165 -8.02 -6.58 -20.92
C LEU A 165 -9.17 -5.71 -20.39
N LEU A 166 -9.56 -4.66 -21.14
CA LEU A 166 -10.70 -3.81 -20.78
C LEU A 166 -12.02 -4.60 -20.83
N ASN A 167 -12.26 -5.38 -21.89
CA ASN A 167 -13.47 -6.19 -22.01
C ASN A 167 -13.59 -7.26 -20.92
N ILE A 168 -12.50 -7.94 -20.59
CA ILE A 168 -12.47 -8.90 -19.47
C ILE A 168 -12.72 -8.18 -18.15
N THR A 169 -12.17 -6.98 -17.97
CA THR A 169 -12.40 -6.17 -16.77
C THR A 169 -13.87 -5.82 -16.62
N LEU A 170 -14.57 -5.47 -17.70
CA LEU A 170 -16.02 -5.24 -17.67
C LEU A 170 -16.80 -6.50 -17.27
N GLN A 171 -16.39 -7.69 -17.70
CA GLN A 171 -16.99 -8.96 -17.22
C GLN A 171 -16.77 -9.16 -15.72
N LEU A 172 -15.56 -8.91 -15.21
CA LEU A 172 -15.23 -9.02 -13.79
C LEU A 172 -16.00 -7.99 -12.94
N LEU A 173 -16.10 -6.74 -13.41
CA LEU A 173 -16.83 -5.69 -12.71
C LEU A 173 -18.34 -5.96 -12.65
N SER A 174 -18.91 -6.54 -13.72
CA SER A 174 -20.35 -6.84 -13.81
C SER A 174 -20.75 -8.14 -13.13
N THR A 175 -19.94 -9.20 -13.25
CA THR A 175 -20.32 -10.55 -12.82
C THR A 175 -19.40 -11.19 -11.78
N ASN A 176 -18.29 -10.53 -11.42
CA ASN A 176 -17.22 -11.09 -10.57
C ASN A 176 -16.68 -12.43 -11.13
N LYS A 177 -16.74 -12.59 -12.47
CA LYS A 177 -16.28 -13.75 -13.21
C LYS A 177 -15.84 -13.34 -14.61
N VAL A 178 -14.94 -14.12 -15.21
CA VAL A 178 -14.68 -14.10 -16.65
C VAL A 178 -15.49 -15.23 -17.27
N THR A 179 -16.46 -14.88 -18.11
CA THR A 179 -17.34 -15.86 -18.79
C THR A 179 -16.87 -16.15 -20.22
N ASP A 180 -16.18 -15.19 -20.84
CA ASP A 180 -15.68 -15.31 -22.21
C ASP A 180 -14.25 -14.78 -22.31
N PHE A 181 -13.30 -15.70 -22.51
CA PHE A 181 -11.88 -15.38 -22.75
C PHE A 181 -11.60 -15.04 -24.22
N THR A 182 -12.56 -15.21 -25.12
CA THR A 182 -12.40 -14.98 -26.57
C THR A 182 -12.70 -13.54 -26.98
N VAL A 183 -13.10 -12.68 -26.04
CA VAL A 183 -13.35 -11.26 -26.31
C VAL A 183 -12.17 -10.58 -27.01
N GLY A 184 -12.46 -9.81 -28.07
CA GLY A 184 -11.46 -9.18 -28.94
C GLY A 184 -10.93 -10.08 -30.07
N ASN A 185 -11.42 -11.33 -30.22
CA ASN A 185 -11.03 -12.19 -31.35
C ASN A 185 -11.54 -11.71 -32.71
N ASP A 186 -12.67 -11.02 -32.73
CA ASP A 186 -13.16 -10.24 -33.88
C ASP A 186 -12.12 -9.21 -34.31
N ILE A 187 -11.65 -8.39 -33.39
CA ILE A 187 -10.64 -7.37 -33.64
C ILE A 187 -9.32 -8.02 -34.08
N TRP A 188 -8.92 -9.15 -33.47
CA TRP A 188 -7.75 -9.91 -33.91
C TRP A 188 -7.88 -10.38 -35.37
N ARG A 189 -9.04 -10.91 -35.76
CA ARG A 189 -9.26 -11.31 -37.16
C ARG A 189 -9.19 -10.12 -38.10
N ASP A 190 -9.80 -9.00 -37.73
CA ASP A 190 -9.82 -7.80 -38.56
C ASP A 190 -8.41 -7.24 -38.75
N ILE A 191 -7.66 -7.09 -37.64
CA ILE A 191 -6.33 -6.45 -37.67
C ILE A 191 -5.25 -7.34 -38.31
N VAL A 192 -5.33 -8.67 -38.15
CA VAL A 192 -4.33 -9.61 -38.67
C VAL A 192 -4.61 -10.01 -40.12
N ASN A 193 -5.88 -10.08 -40.53
CA ASN A 193 -6.22 -10.39 -41.93
C ASN A 193 -6.12 -9.18 -42.85
N ASP A 194 -5.90 -7.99 -42.29
CA ASP A 194 -5.58 -6.79 -43.05
C ASP A 194 -4.18 -6.89 -43.68
N LYS A 195 -4.14 -7.53 -44.85
CA LYS A 195 -2.95 -7.70 -45.70
C LYS A 195 -2.57 -6.41 -46.45
N VAL A 196 -3.42 -5.38 -46.44
CA VAL A 196 -3.23 -4.18 -47.26
C VAL A 196 -2.22 -3.22 -46.61
N HIS A 197 -1.82 -3.47 -45.37
CA HIS A 197 -1.34 -2.42 -44.46
C HIS A 197 -0.11 -2.80 -43.62
N GLU A 198 0.70 -3.78 -44.03
CA GLU A 198 1.99 -4.05 -43.35
C GLU A 198 2.99 -2.90 -43.50
N ALA A 199 2.81 -1.99 -44.45
CA ALA A 199 3.59 -0.75 -44.61
C ALA A 199 2.76 0.54 -44.46
N SER A 200 1.51 0.44 -43.98
CA SER A 200 0.68 1.64 -43.83
C SER A 200 1.12 2.48 -42.64
N GLU A 201 0.84 3.78 -42.70
CA GLU A 201 1.06 4.70 -41.60
C GLU A 201 0.28 4.26 -40.34
N TRP A 202 0.95 4.28 -39.18
CA TRP A 202 0.36 4.05 -37.86
C TRP A 202 -0.97 4.78 -37.65
N THR A 203 -1.12 5.95 -38.29
CA THR A 203 -2.33 6.78 -38.32
C THR A 203 -3.61 6.02 -38.65
N ILE A 204 -3.58 5.03 -39.54
CA ILE A 204 -4.76 4.23 -39.92
C ILE A 204 -5.24 3.40 -38.72
N TYR A 205 -4.33 2.68 -38.06
CA TYR A 205 -4.64 1.88 -36.87
C TYR A 205 -5.03 2.77 -35.68
N GLU A 206 -4.37 3.92 -35.53
CA GLU A 206 -4.75 4.91 -34.53
C GLU A 206 -6.18 5.41 -34.74
N GLN A 207 -6.56 5.77 -35.98
CA GLN A 207 -7.93 6.20 -36.28
C GLN A 207 -8.97 5.11 -36.02
N GLN A 208 -8.64 3.86 -36.36
CA GLN A 208 -9.58 2.74 -36.22
C GLN A 208 -9.76 2.27 -34.77
N PHE A 209 -8.67 2.12 -34.00
CA PHE A 209 -8.71 1.44 -32.70
C PHE A 209 -8.62 2.37 -31.49
N LYS A 210 -8.09 3.59 -31.64
CA LYS A 210 -8.00 4.53 -30.51
C LYS A 210 -9.37 4.87 -29.94
N SER A 211 -10.36 5.11 -30.81
CA SER A 211 -11.73 5.40 -30.40
C SER A 211 -12.32 4.24 -29.58
N THR A 212 -12.14 3.00 -30.04
CA THR A 212 -12.59 1.79 -29.34
C THR A 212 -11.93 1.65 -27.96
N ILE A 213 -10.61 1.83 -27.89
CA ILE A 213 -9.87 1.76 -26.62
C ILE A 213 -10.32 2.87 -25.68
N SER A 214 -10.43 4.12 -26.15
CA SER A 214 -10.87 5.26 -25.34
C SER A 214 -12.28 5.07 -24.80
N THR A 215 -13.21 4.57 -25.62
CA THR A 215 -14.57 4.23 -25.17
C THR A 215 -14.54 3.18 -24.07
N LEU A 216 -13.81 2.08 -24.27
CA LEU A 216 -13.70 1.02 -23.26
C LEU A 216 -13.01 1.47 -21.97
N MET A 217 -11.98 2.31 -22.06
CA MET A 217 -11.34 2.90 -20.90
C MET A 217 -12.31 3.80 -20.12
N HIS A 218 -13.12 4.59 -20.82
CA HIS A 218 -14.16 5.41 -20.20
C HIS A 218 -15.24 4.56 -19.53
N GLU A 219 -15.69 3.48 -20.19
CA GLU A 219 -16.64 2.52 -19.60
C GLU A 219 -16.09 1.85 -18.34
N VAL A 220 -14.84 1.37 -18.37
CA VAL A 220 -14.18 0.79 -17.20
C VAL A 220 -14.08 1.82 -16.08
N SER A 221 -13.59 3.03 -16.36
CA SER A 221 -13.41 4.09 -15.36
C SER A 221 -14.73 4.44 -14.65
N ASN A 222 -15.79 4.66 -15.44
CA ASN A 222 -17.11 5.08 -14.99
C ASN A 222 -18.04 3.93 -14.61
N PHE A 223 -17.55 2.69 -14.60
CA PHE A 223 -18.37 1.55 -14.24
C PHE A 223 -18.96 1.73 -12.83
N SER A 224 -20.29 1.79 -12.76
CA SER A 224 -21.08 1.79 -11.54
C SER A 224 -22.10 0.65 -11.60
N LEU A 225 -22.25 -0.09 -10.49
CA LEU A 225 -23.17 -1.22 -10.38
C LEU A 225 -24.64 -0.85 -10.66
N GLN A 226 -24.97 0.45 -10.56
CA GLN A 226 -26.33 0.96 -10.81
C GLN A 226 -26.81 0.76 -12.26
N ASN A 227 -25.89 0.62 -13.22
CA ASN A 227 -26.23 0.44 -14.64
C ASN A 227 -26.60 -1.00 -15.04
N SER A 228 -26.54 -1.98 -14.11
CA SER A 228 -26.72 -3.41 -14.41
C SER A 228 -28.16 -3.94 -14.28
N THR A 229 -29.15 -3.07 -14.06
CA THR A 229 -30.57 -3.47 -13.99
C THR A 229 -31.24 -3.50 -15.37
N GLN A 230 -30.72 -4.33 -16.28
CA GLN A 230 -31.55 -4.83 -17.37
C GLN A 230 -32.52 -5.88 -16.79
N PRO A 231 -33.84 -5.80 -17.06
CA PRO A 231 -34.79 -6.77 -16.55
C PRO A 231 -34.47 -8.14 -17.16
N ILE A 232 -34.10 -9.10 -16.32
CA ILE A 232 -33.98 -10.49 -16.73
C ILE A 232 -35.36 -10.93 -17.22
N GLN A 233 -35.46 -11.27 -18.51
CA GLN A 233 -36.68 -11.81 -19.08
C GLN A 233 -37.08 -13.10 -18.36
N ASP A 234 -38.36 -13.13 -18.04
CA ASP A 234 -39.07 -14.05 -17.15
C ASP A 234 -38.99 -15.51 -17.62
N VAL A 235 -38.22 -16.36 -16.91
CA VAL A 235 -38.40 -17.82 -16.95
C VAL A 235 -39.20 -18.21 -15.73
N SER A 236 -40.49 -18.42 -15.97
CA SER A 236 -41.50 -18.69 -14.97
C SER A 236 -41.23 -19.94 -14.11
N LYS A 237 -41.64 -19.82 -12.84
CA LYS A 237 -41.98 -20.88 -11.85
C LYS A 237 -40.84 -21.53 -11.05
N LYS A 238 -40.51 -20.91 -9.92
CA LYS A 238 -40.72 -21.49 -8.56
C LYS A 238 -40.52 -20.42 -7.49
N LYS A 239 -41.59 -20.13 -6.73
CA LYS A 239 -41.57 -19.25 -5.56
C LYS A 239 -40.65 -19.84 -4.49
N THR A 240 -39.52 -19.18 -4.27
CA THR A 240 -38.82 -19.25 -2.99
C THR A 240 -38.42 -17.82 -2.63
N LEU A 241 -38.88 -17.34 -1.47
CA LEU A 241 -38.57 -16.02 -0.95
C LEU A 241 -37.04 -15.84 -0.84
N CYS A 242 -36.48 -14.92 -1.62
CA CYS A 242 -35.15 -14.38 -1.37
C CYS A 242 -35.26 -12.86 -1.22
N LYS A 243 -35.21 -12.41 0.04
CA LYS A 243 -34.91 -11.02 0.40
C LYS A 243 -33.41 -10.80 0.17
N ASN A 244 -33.03 -9.93 -0.76
CA ASN A 244 -31.65 -9.47 -0.91
C ASN A 244 -31.65 -7.96 -1.25
N SER A 245 -31.58 -7.13 -0.22
CA SER A 245 -31.13 -5.74 -0.31
C SER A 245 -29.59 -5.74 -0.37
N ARG A 246 -29.00 -5.06 -1.38
CA ARG A 246 -27.55 -4.97 -1.59
C ARG A 246 -26.99 -3.70 -0.95
N ALA A 247 -25.98 -3.84 -0.10
CA ALA A 247 -25.20 -2.75 0.48
C ALA A 247 -24.05 -2.30 -0.45
N VAL A 248 -23.75 -1.00 -0.43
CA VAL A 248 -22.60 -0.38 -1.10
C VAL A 248 -21.39 -0.45 -0.15
N TYR A 249 -20.23 -0.85 -0.66
CA TYR A 249 -19.01 -1.08 0.12
C TYR A 249 -18.03 0.09 0.01
N LEU A 250 -17.51 0.57 1.15
CA LEU A 250 -16.34 1.43 1.25
C LEU A 250 -15.27 0.72 2.11
N PRO A 251 -13.96 0.84 1.77
CA PRO A 251 -12.90 0.24 2.57
C PRO A 251 -12.47 1.23 3.65
N ASN A 252 -12.96 1.07 4.88
CA ASN A 252 -12.32 1.48 6.13
C ASN A 252 -13.19 1.02 7.32
N SER A 253 -12.57 0.40 8.32
CA SER A 253 -13.25 -0.09 9.52
C SER A 253 -13.54 1.07 10.47
N PHE A 254 -14.82 1.44 10.63
CA PHE A 254 -15.24 2.31 11.71
C PHE A 254 -15.14 1.58 13.05
N CYS A 255 -14.58 2.24 14.06
CA CYS A 255 -14.51 1.70 15.41
C CYS A 255 -15.51 2.44 16.28
N VAL A 256 -16.50 1.71 16.80
CA VAL A 256 -17.54 2.22 17.69
C VAL A 256 -17.55 1.34 18.94
N ILE A 257 -17.67 1.94 20.12
CA ILE A 257 -17.84 1.22 21.38
C ILE A 257 -19.21 1.60 21.94
N ASN A 258 -19.97 0.61 22.38
CA ASN A 258 -21.19 0.81 23.14
C ASN A 258 -20.96 0.33 24.57
N PHE A 259 -21.11 1.21 25.55
CA PHE A 259 -21.10 0.83 26.96
C PHE A 259 -22.46 0.22 27.30
N VAL A 260 -22.50 -1.06 27.66
CA VAL A 260 -23.72 -1.74 28.12
C VAL A 260 -23.44 -2.35 29.49
N ASN A 261 -24.33 -2.06 30.44
CA ASN A 261 -24.23 -2.53 31.83
C ASN A 261 -24.21 -4.08 31.87
N GLU A 262 -23.34 -4.63 32.72
CA GLU A 262 -23.12 -6.07 32.86
C GLU A 262 -24.36 -6.76 33.44
N ASN A 263 -25.10 -7.52 32.61
CA ASN A 263 -25.89 -8.70 33.00
C ASN A 263 -26.44 -9.41 31.73
N GLY A 264 -25.88 -10.56 31.36
CA GLY A 264 -26.62 -11.59 30.61
C GLY A 264 -26.01 -12.22 29.34
N VAL A 265 -25.46 -13.43 29.53
CA VAL A 265 -25.50 -14.64 28.66
C VAL A 265 -24.57 -14.78 27.43
N GLU A 266 -23.66 -15.76 27.55
CA GLU A 266 -22.60 -16.17 26.62
C GLU A 266 -23.01 -17.07 25.43
N SER A 267 -24.29 -17.39 25.18
CA SER A 267 -24.63 -18.53 24.29
C SER A 267 -25.08 -18.21 22.85
N LEU A 268 -24.94 -16.98 22.33
CA LEU A 268 -25.39 -16.62 20.96
C LEU A 268 -24.25 -16.24 19.98
N TRP A 269 -22.99 -16.30 20.41
CA TRP A 269 -21.86 -15.69 19.71
C TRP A 269 -21.40 -16.40 18.43
N HIS A 270 -21.73 -17.69 18.27
CA HIS A 270 -21.15 -18.49 17.20
C HIS A 270 -21.90 -18.41 15.85
N GLU A 271 -23.20 -18.06 15.86
CA GLU A 271 -24.05 -18.10 14.67
C GLU A 271 -24.16 -16.72 13.96
N LEU A 272 -23.98 -15.62 14.70
CA LEU A 272 -24.05 -14.26 14.16
C LEU A 272 -22.76 -13.81 13.45
N SER A 273 -21.60 -14.30 13.90
CA SER A 273 -20.28 -13.95 13.34
C SER A 273 -20.11 -14.35 11.87
N ILE A 274 -20.85 -15.36 11.39
CA ILE A 274 -20.80 -15.83 9.99
C ILE A 274 -21.67 -14.97 9.05
N ARG A 275 -22.74 -14.32 9.56
CA ARG A 275 -23.61 -13.44 8.75
C ARG A 275 -23.05 -12.03 8.57
N THR A 276 -22.29 -11.52 9.54
CA THR A 276 -21.66 -10.18 9.51
C THR A 276 -20.51 -10.07 8.49
N LEU A 277 -19.94 -11.18 8.05
CA LEU A 277 -18.84 -11.24 7.06
C LEU A 277 -19.23 -10.82 5.63
N LYS A 278 -20.51 -10.55 5.36
CA LYS A 278 -21.03 -10.22 4.01
C LYS A 278 -21.52 -8.78 3.85
N SER A 279 -21.23 -7.89 4.79
CA SER A 279 -21.49 -6.46 4.65
C SER A 279 -20.50 -5.73 5.54
N ASN A 280 -19.58 -4.95 4.97
CA ASN A 280 -18.59 -4.15 5.73
C ASN A 280 -19.22 -2.98 6.54
N ASN A 281 -20.45 -3.14 7.02
CA ASN A 281 -21.09 -2.22 7.94
C ASN A 281 -21.03 -2.84 9.33
N LEU A 282 -20.28 -2.19 10.25
CA LEU A 282 -20.36 -2.53 11.67
C LEU A 282 -21.77 -2.17 12.19
N PHE A 283 -22.46 -3.15 12.78
CA PHE A 283 -23.67 -2.94 13.56
C PHE A 283 -23.40 -3.35 15.02
N PHE A 284 -23.98 -2.61 15.97
CA PHE A 284 -23.96 -2.93 17.41
C PHE A 284 -25.35 -3.40 17.85
N LEU A 285 -25.38 -4.41 18.71
CA LEU A 285 -26.57 -4.88 19.42
C LEU A 285 -26.48 -4.44 20.88
N SER A 286 -27.56 -3.87 21.41
CA SER A 286 -27.76 -3.67 22.86
C SER A 286 -28.28 -4.96 23.52
N ASN A 287 -28.01 -5.14 24.81
CA ASN A 287 -28.44 -6.32 25.58
C ASN A 287 -29.87 -6.22 26.15
N GLU A 288 -30.75 -5.37 25.61
CA GLU A 288 -32.13 -5.32 26.09
C GLU A 288 -33.06 -6.17 25.21
N ILE A 289 -33.47 -7.31 25.78
CA ILE A 289 -34.54 -8.16 25.28
C ILE A 289 -35.85 -7.32 25.30
N ASP A 290 -36.57 -7.33 24.17
CA ASP A 290 -37.91 -6.77 23.92
C ASP A 290 -38.09 -5.35 23.33
N THR A 291 -37.10 -4.79 22.62
CA THR A 291 -37.38 -3.66 21.70
C THR A 291 -37.04 -3.96 20.24
N PRO A 292 -37.86 -3.52 19.27
CA PRO A 292 -37.64 -3.79 17.85
C PRO A 292 -36.32 -3.15 17.42
N CYS A 293 -35.49 -3.89 16.69
CA CYS A 293 -34.22 -3.43 16.15
C CYS A 293 -34.38 -2.08 15.45
N PHE A 294 -33.98 -0.99 16.12
CA PHE A 294 -33.82 0.29 15.47
C PHE A 294 -32.58 0.20 14.58
N THR A 295 -32.82 0.17 13.27
CA THR A 295 -31.77 0.52 12.32
C THR A 295 -31.52 2.00 12.56
N VAL A 296 -30.43 2.36 13.24
CA VAL A 296 -29.98 3.75 13.27
C VAL A 296 -29.53 4.07 11.85
N THR A 297 -30.47 4.51 11.02
CA THR A 297 -30.19 5.23 9.77
C THR A 297 -29.75 6.65 10.15
N CYS A 298 -28.76 6.77 11.02
CA CYS A 298 -28.00 8.01 11.05
C CYS A 298 -27.12 7.92 9.80
N PRO A 299 -27.26 8.80 8.81
CA PRO A 299 -26.29 8.89 7.73
C PRO A 299 -24.99 9.35 8.39
N LEU A 300 -24.24 8.41 8.98
CA LEU A 300 -23.05 8.69 9.76
C LEU A 300 -22.16 9.56 8.88
N PRO A 301 -22.02 10.85 9.24
CA PRO A 301 -21.28 11.74 8.39
C PRO A 301 -19.82 11.24 8.41
N ARG A 302 -19.10 11.41 7.29
CA ARG A 302 -17.68 11.05 7.13
C ARG A 302 -16.73 11.82 8.08
N GLN A 303 -17.24 12.28 9.22
CA GLN A 303 -16.68 13.30 10.12
C GLN A 303 -15.80 12.72 11.24
N SER A 304 -15.74 11.39 11.44
CA SER A 304 -14.88 10.84 12.50
C SER A 304 -14.29 9.46 12.15
N ASN A 305 -13.04 9.24 12.57
CA ASN A 305 -12.31 7.97 12.41
C ASN A 305 -12.66 6.94 13.50
N ALA A 306 -13.11 7.41 14.66
CA ALA A 306 -13.43 6.62 15.85
C ALA A 306 -14.40 7.41 16.74
N MET A 307 -15.37 6.70 17.31
CA MET A 307 -16.46 7.30 18.09
C MET A 307 -16.80 6.42 19.29
N VAL A 308 -17.16 7.04 20.41
CA VAL A 308 -17.64 6.37 21.61
C VAL A 308 -19.12 6.70 21.79
N LEU A 309 -19.93 5.67 21.99
CA LEU A 309 -21.38 5.78 22.19
C LEU A 309 -21.76 5.36 23.62
N ASP A 310 -22.70 6.10 24.19
CA ASP A 310 -23.47 5.72 25.37
C ASP A 310 -24.94 5.59 24.96
N GLY A 311 -25.39 4.34 24.75
CA GLY A 311 -26.66 4.07 24.07
C GLY A 311 -26.67 4.62 22.64
N ASN A 312 -27.55 5.58 22.38
CA ASN A 312 -27.68 6.25 21.07
C ASN A 312 -26.98 7.62 21.03
N ARG A 313 -26.32 8.03 22.12
CA ARG A 313 -25.68 9.33 22.22
C ARG A 313 -24.19 9.21 21.94
N ILE A 314 -23.68 10.12 21.11
CA ILE A 314 -22.24 10.29 20.91
C ILE A 314 -21.65 10.99 22.13
N VAL A 315 -20.69 10.33 22.79
CA VAL A 315 -20.01 10.88 23.98
C VAL A 315 -18.54 11.20 23.73
N ALA A 316 -17.93 10.61 22.70
CA ALA A 316 -16.62 11.02 22.23
C ALA A 316 -16.48 10.85 20.72
N VAL A 317 -15.74 11.74 20.08
CA VAL A 317 -15.38 11.65 18.67
C VAL A 317 -13.91 11.95 18.46
N SER A 318 -13.31 11.30 17.46
CA SER A 318 -11.99 11.66 16.95
C SER A 318 -12.08 12.53 15.70
N HIS A 319 -10.92 12.96 15.21
CA HIS A 319 -10.82 13.64 13.92
C HIS A 319 -11.39 12.79 12.76
N PRO A 320 -11.85 13.42 11.65
CA PRO A 320 -12.23 12.71 10.43
C PRO A 320 -11.09 11.83 9.89
N PRO A 321 -11.37 10.77 9.12
CA PRO A 321 -10.33 9.95 8.50
C PRO A 321 -9.32 10.82 7.74
N LEU A 322 -8.03 10.60 8.00
CA LEU A 322 -6.94 11.26 7.28
C LEU A 322 -6.62 10.46 6.03
N TYR A 323 -6.86 11.02 4.86
CA TYR A 323 -6.48 10.42 3.59
C TYR A 323 -5.10 10.91 3.17
N ASP A 324 -4.25 10.00 2.71
CA ASP A 324 -3.00 10.39 2.07
C ASP A 324 -3.31 10.95 0.67
N CYS A 325 -2.68 12.07 0.30
CA CYS A 325 -2.86 12.64 -1.03
C CYS A 325 -2.43 11.68 -2.16
N TYR A 326 -1.54 10.72 -1.88
CA TYR A 326 -1.13 9.69 -2.86
C TYR A 326 -2.06 8.47 -2.90
N GLU A 327 -2.81 8.20 -1.84
CA GLU A 327 -3.81 7.12 -1.81
C GLU A 327 -5.01 7.46 -2.71
N ILE A 328 -5.19 8.75 -3.01
CA ILE A 328 -6.24 9.27 -3.89
C ILE A 328 -5.63 9.56 -5.28
N ASN A 329 -5.52 8.50 -6.06
CA ASN A 329 -5.14 8.39 -7.48
C ASN A 329 -4.53 9.64 -8.16
N VAL A 330 -3.21 9.62 -8.29
CA VAL A 330 -2.30 10.70 -8.73
C VAL A 330 -2.45 11.13 -10.20
N ASN A 331 -3.42 10.63 -10.97
CA ASN A 331 -3.56 11.07 -12.37
C ASN A 331 -4.87 11.79 -12.71
N ASN A 332 -5.84 11.94 -11.79
CA ASN A 332 -7.01 12.83 -11.95
C ASN A 332 -7.79 13.09 -10.64
N ASP A 333 -7.54 12.36 -9.55
CA ASP A 333 -8.35 12.45 -8.32
C ASP A 333 -7.70 13.22 -7.17
N VAL A 334 -6.51 13.82 -7.37
CA VAL A 334 -6.05 14.86 -6.44
C VAL A 334 -7.14 15.94 -6.33
N GLU A 335 -7.83 16.26 -7.43
CA GLU A 335 -9.03 17.08 -7.37
C GLU A 335 -10.09 16.45 -6.48
N ALA A 336 -10.44 15.16 -6.57
CA ALA A 336 -11.47 14.56 -5.71
C ALA A 336 -11.16 14.56 -4.19
N ALA A 337 -9.89 14.43 -3.78
CA ALA A 337 -9.48 14.61 -2.38
C ALA A 337 -9.50 16.08 -1.95
N VAL A 338 -9.02 16.94 -2.84
CA VAL A 338 -8.95 18.41 -2.66
C VAL A 338 -10.34 19.05 -2.77
N VAL A 339 -11.30 18.40 -3.42
CA VAL A 339 -12.69 18.85 -3.61
C VAL A 339 -13.39 19.05 -2.27
N ASP A 340 -12.94 18.36 -1.22
CA ASP A 340 -13.46 18.54 0.14
C ASP A 340 -12.73 19.64 0.95
N ILE A 341 -11.58 20.15 0.49
CA ILE A 341 -10.97 21.37 1.07
C ILE A 341 -11.56 22.58 0.37
N LYS A 342 -12.42 23.29 1.09
CA LYS A 342 -12.89 24.61 0.66
C LYS A 342 -11.87 25.66 1.09
N TRP A 343 -11.54 26.57 0.17
CA TRP A 343 -10.59 27.65 0.38
C TRP A 343 -11.25 29.00 0.02
N ASP A 344 -12.19 29.41 0.87
CA ASP A 344 -12.97 30.65 0.77
C ASP A 344 -12.49 31.72 1.77
N ASP A 345 -13.08 32.91 1.74
CA ASP A 345 -12.63 34.09 2.50
C ASP A 345 -12.59 33.89 4.03
N ASN A 346 -13.32 32.90 4.56
CA ASN A 346 -13.34 32.57 5.98
C ASN A 346 -12.44 31.39 6.35
N SER A 347 -11.83 30.74 5.35
CA SER A 347 -11.05 29.54 5.55
C SER A 347 -9.71 29.83 6.22
N ILE A 348 -9.35 28.97 7.16
CA ILE A 348 -8.04 28.98 7.84
C ILE A 348 -7.42 27.61 7.61
N ILE A 349 -6.31 27.58 6.88
CA ILE A 349 -5.52 26.37 6.67
C ILE A 349 -4.34 26.39 7.63
N ASN A 350 -4.24 25.34 8.44
CA ASN A 350 -3.09 25.08 9.28
C ASN A 350 -2.28 23.93 8.70
N LEU A 351 -0.99 24.14 8.54
CA LEU A 351 -0.03 23.13 8.13
C LEU A 351 0.79 22.72 9.36
N SER A 352 0.80 21.44 9.70
CA SER A 352 1.44 20.91 10.91
C SER A 352 2.17 19.60 10.63
N TYR A 353 3.16 19.25 11.44
CA TYR A 353 3.81 17.95 11.29
C TYR A 353 2.87 16.82 11.70
N LYS A 354 2.87 15.74 10.91
CA LYS A 354 2.20 14.51 11.28
C LYS A 354 3.13 13.72 12.21
N ILE A 355 2.74 13.62 13.47
CA ILE A 355 3.48 12.84 14.46
C ILE A 355 3.19 11.34 14.28
N ASP A 356 4.16 10.50 14.62
CA ASP A 356 4.04 9.03 14.66
C ASP A 356 3.79 8.56 16.10
N GLY A 357 2.54 8.65 16.55
CA GLY A 357 2.15 8.23 17.88
C GLY A 357 0.83 7.47 17.90
N CYS A 358 0.23 7.40 19.08
CA CYS A 358 -1.07 6.76 19.26
C CYS A 358 -2.13 7.82 19.52
N ASN A 359 -3.22 7.79 18.76
CA ASN A 359 -4.33 8.69 18.99
C ASN A 359 -5.00 8.37 20.34
N VAL A 360 -5.21 9.40 21.15
CA VAL A 360 -5.88 9.34 22.46
C VAL A 360 -6.98 10.39 22.49
N ILE A 361 -8.20 9.99 22.84
CA ILE A 361 -9.35 10.89 22.98
C ILE A 361 -9.64 11.08 24.46
N LEU A 362 -9.55 12.32 24.95
CA LEU A 362 -10.05 12.72 26.26
C LEU A 362 -11.46 13.28 26.12
N TYR A 363 -12.37 12.79 26.96
CA TYR A 363 -13.76 13.22 26.99
C TYR A 363 -14.35 13.06 28.40
N LYS A 364 -15.45 13.75 28.68
CA LYS A 364 -16.17 13.62 29.95
C LYS A 364 -17.42 12.75 29.77
N HIS A 365 -17.57 11.74 30.60
CA HIS A 365 -18.71 10.82 30.62
C HIS A 365 -19.19 10.61 32.05
N GLN A 366 -20.48 10.81 32.31
CA GLN A 366 -21.10 10.65 33.65
C GLN A 366 -20.33 11.35 34.78
N ASP A 367 -19.93 12.60 34.55
CA ASP A 367 -19.13 13.41 35.47
C ASP A 367 -17.66 13.01 35.68
N GLU A 368 -17.19 11.97 35.00
CA GLU A 368 -15.81 11.52 35.05
C GLU A 368 -15.06 11.78 33.73
N TRP A 369 -13.79 12.14 33.83
CA TRP A 369 -12.92 12.20 32.67
C TRP A 369 -12.40 10.82 32.31
N ARG A 370 -12.45 10.51 31.01
CA ARG A 370 -12.10 9.22 30.43
C ARG A 370 -11.14 9.40 29.27
N PHE A 371 -10.28 8.41 29.08
CA PHE A 371 -9.42 8.32 27.90
C PHE A 371 -9.83 7.15 27.03
N PHE A 372 -9.85 7.35 25.72
CA PHE A 372 -10.07 6.30 24.76
C PHE A 372 -8.92 6.23 23.75
N VAL A 373 -8.39 5.02 23.51
CA VAL A 373 -7.25 4.78 22.62
C VAL A 373 -7.68 3.86 21.47
N PRO A 374 -8.11 4.42 20.31
CA PRO A 374 -8.66 3.61 19.22
C PRO A 374 -7.73 2.53 18.66
N SER A 375 -6.40 2.75 18.72
CA SER A 375 -5.42 1.79 18.18
C SER A 375 -5.39 0.46 18.93
N ILE A 376 -5.66 0.46 20.24
CA ILE A 376 -5.66 -0.76 21.06
C ILE A 376 -6.85 -1.64 20.69
N LEU A 377 -8.03 -1.05 20.48
CA LEU A 377 -9.19 -1.81 20.05
C LEU A 377 -8.98 -2.46 18.68
N LYS A 378 -8.36 -1.74 17.72
CA LYS A 378 -7.97 -2.31 16.42
C LYS A 378 -7.03 -3.51 16.59
N CYS A 379 -6.13 -3.48 17.57
CA CYS A 379 -5.20 -4.57 17.84
C CYS A 379 -5.87 -5.80 18.44
N ILE A 380 -6.76 -5.59 19.41
CA ILE A 380 -7.60 -6.65 19.99
C ILE A 380 -8.43 -7.33 18.89
N GLU A 381 -9.02 -6.56 17.98
CA GLU A 381 -9.76 -7.10 16.85
C GLU A 381 -8.86 -7.88 15.87
N TYR A 382 -7.69 -7.32 15.52
CA TYR A 382 -6.75 -7.94 14.58
C TYR A 382 -6.23 -9.30 15.07
N GLN A 383 -5.88 -9.43 16.36
CA GLN A 383 -5.43 -10.71 16.94
C GLN A 383 -6.49 -11.81 16.81
N ARG A 384 -7.78 -11.45 16.85
CA ARG A 384 -8.90 -12.38 16.66
C ARG A 384 -9.04 -12.87 15.22
N TYR A 385 -8.82 -11.99 14.24
CA TYR A 385 -8.92 -12.39 12.82
C TYR A 385 -7.78 -13.33 12.42
N HIS A 386 -6.56 -13.08 12.90
CA HIS A 386 -5.39 -13.87 12.51
C HIS A 386 -5.24 -15.19 13.27
N THR A 387 -5.87 -15.35 14.44
CA THR A 387 -5.95 -16.64 15.14
C THR A 387 -6.66 -17.72 14.32
N VAL A 388 -7.56 -17.34 13.42
CA VAL A 388 -8.33 -18.27 12.58
C VAL A 388 -7.50 -18.76 11.38
N HIS A 389 -6.46 -18.03 10.95
CA HIS A 389 -5.81 -18.27 9.67
C HIS A 389 -4.29 -18.56 9.69
N PHE A 390 -3.59 -18.46 10.83
CA PHE A 390 -2.15 -18.74 10.90
C PHE A 390 -1.75 -19.75 11.98
N HIS A 391 -1.25 -20.92 11.58
CA HIS A 391 -0.78 -21.98 12.49
C HIS A 391 0.51 -21.61 13.26
N GLN A 392 1.33 -20.68 12.75
CA GLN A 392 2.59 -20.28 13.38
C GLN A 392 2.43 -19.28 14.53
N PHE A 393 1.30 -18.55 14.61
CA PHE A 393 1.01 -17.61 15.71
C PHE A 393 0.39 -18.26 16.95
N LYS A 394 0.04 -19.56 16.90
CA LYS A 394 -0.56 -20.31 18.02
C LYS A 394 0.29 -20.32 19.29
N ARG A 395 1.61 -20.09 19.19
CA ARG A 395 2.52 -20.10 20.35
C ARG A 395 2.53 -18.80 21.14
N LEU A 396 2.27 -17.65 20.51
CA LEU A 396 2.14 -16.35 21.18
C LEU A 396 0.74 -16.15 21.76
N ILE A 397 -0.29 -16.68 21.09
CA ILE A 397 -1.69 -16.36 21.41
C ILE A 397 -2.31 -17.29 22.48
N LYS A 398 -1.65 -18.42 22.80
CA LYS A 398 -2.13 -19.31 23.88
C LYS A 398 -2.18 -18.65 25.28
N ASN A 399 -1.49 -17.52 25.46
CA ASN A 399 -1.54 -16.71 26.69
C ASN A 399 -2.53 -15.53 26.63
N ALA A 400 -2.99 -15.12 25.44
CA ALA A 400 -3.87 -13.95 25.27
C ALA A 400 -5.36 -14.31 25.22
N ALA A 401 -5.70 -15.56 24.90
CA ALA A 401 -7.09 -15.99 24.64
C ALA A 401 -8.03 -16.03 25.88
N SER A 402 -7.56 -15.64 27.07
CA SER A 402 -8.37 -15.55 28.29
C SER A 402 -8.35 -14.17 28.96
N HIS A 403 -7.73 -13.16 28.35
CA HIS A 403 -7.66 -11.83 28.93
C HIS A 403 -8.90 -11.02 28.54
N ASP A 404 -9.56 -10.49 29.56
CA ASP A 404 -10.75 -9.66 29.44
C ASP A 404 -10.41 -8.36 28.69
N ARG A 405 -11.08 -8.11 27.55
CA ARG A 405 -10.82 -6.94 26.69
C ARG A 405 -10.98 -5.62 27.44
N ILE A 406 -11.91 -5.61 28.39
CA ILE A 406 -12.17 -4.48 29.26
C ILE A 406 -10.93 -4.22 30.12
N THR A 407 -10.27 -5.27 30.60
CA THR A 407 -9.02 -5.14 31.37
C THR A 407 -7.88 -4.52 30.56
N GLU A 408 -7.70 -4.87 29.29
CA GLU A 408 -6.65 -4.27 28.44
C GLU A 408 -6.92 -2.80 28.09
N LEU A 409 -8.18 -2.47 27.79
CA LEU A 409 -8.60 -1.08 27.58
C LEU A 409 -8.46 -0.23 28.83
N ASN A 410 -8.88 -0.76 30.00
CA ASN A 410 -8.73 -0.08 31.28
C ASN A 410 -7.25 0.13 31.63
N LYS A 411 -6.39 -0.88 31.42
CA LYS A 411 -4.93 -0.74 31.61
C LYS A 411 -4.35 0.38 30.74
N ALA A 412 -4.77 0.47 29.49
CA ALA A 412 -4.31 1.53 28.60
C ALA A 412 -4.80 2.91 29.05
N GLU A 413 -6.07 3.01 29.47
CA GLU A 413 -6.62 4.22 30.08
C GLU A 413 -5.84 4.63 31.33
N ASP A 414 -5.51 3.69 32.22
CA ASP A 414 -4.75 3.92 33.44
C ASP A 414 -3.34 4.44 33.13
N ILE A 415 -2.65 3.85 32.14
CA ILE A 415 -1.33 4.32 31.68
C ILE A 415 -1.44 5.76 31.15
N VAL A 416 -2.44 6.05 30.31
CA VAL A 416 -2.65 7.40 29.76
C VAL A 416 -2.97 8.40 30.87
N ARG A 417 -3.79 8.02 31.85
CA ARG A 417 -4.15 8.84 33.00
C ARG A 417 -2.93 9.16 33.87
N GLN A 418 -2.07 8.16 34.11
CA GLN A 418 -0.81 8.40 34.81
C GLN A 418 0.08 9.39 34.04
N ILE A 419 0.19 9.25 32.72
CA ILE A 419 0.95 10.20 31.88
C ILE A 419 0.35 11.60 31.94
N TRP A 420 -0.98 11.71 31.90
CA TRP A 420 -1.70 12.98 32.04
C TRP A 420 -1.35 13.69 33.37
N ASP A 421 -1.38 12.94 34.47
CA ASP A 421 -1.05 13.43 35.80
C ASP A 421 0.43 13.83 35.91
N GLU A 422 1.36 13.05 35.34
CA GLU A 422 2.79 13.37 35.26
C GLU A 422 3.07 14.67 34.50
N LEU A 423 2.31 14.92 33.42
CA LEU A 423 2.39 16.16 32.63
C LEU A 423 1.73 17.35 33.33
N LYS A 424 1.02 17.13 34.45
CA LYS A 424 0.30 18.14 35.24
C LYS A 424 -0.75 18.90 34.42
N TYR A 425 -1.40 18.21 33.48
CA TYR A 425 -2.43 18.83 32.66
C TYR A 425 -3.71 19.03 33.47
N THR A 426 -4.32 20.21 33.35
CA THR A 426 -5.63 20.49 33.94
C THR A 426 -6.73 19.99 33.04
N TYR A 427 -7.85 19.54 33.63
CA TYR A 427 -9.01 19.13 32.85
C TYR A 427 -9.73 20.34 32.23
N PRO A 428 -10.19 20.23 30.99
CA PRO A 428 -10.71 21.36 30.21
C PRO A 428 -12.25 21.50 30.28
N ASP A 429 -12.87 22.14 29.28
CA ASP A 429 -14.32 22.20 29.15
C ASP A 429 -14.91 20.81 28.88
N SER A 430 -15.80 20.39 29.77
CA SER A 430 -16.59 19.15 29.69
C SER A 430 -17.44 18.99 28.44
N SER A 431 -17.74 20.07 27.71
CA SER A 431 -18.57 20.03 26.51
C SER A 431 -17.82 19.57 25.25
N LEU A 432 -16.50 19.45 25.34
CA LEU A 432 -15.59 19.19 24.23
C LEU A 432 -14.88 17.83 24.35
N CYS A 433 -14.47 17.31 23.20
CA CYS A 433 -13.59 16.16 23.04
C CYS A 433 -12.22 16.63 22.56
N TYR A 434 -11.17 16.08 23.15
CA TYR A 434 -9.80 16.48 22.88
C TYR A 434 -9.04 15.28 22.34
N CYS A 435 -8.51 15.40 21.13
CA CYS A 435 -7.70 14.38 20.49
C CYS A 435 -6.23 14.74 20.64
N PHE A 436 -5.48 13.83 21.21
CA PHE A 436 -4.05 13.91 21.40
C PHE A 436 -3.33 12.84 20.58
N GLU A 437 -2.06 13.10 20.29
CA GLU A 437 -1.12 12.09 19.83
C GLU A 437 -0.17 11.75 20.99
N LEU A 438 -0.22 10.51 21.46
CA LEU A 438 0.65 9.98 22.50
C LEU A 438 1.98 9.50 21.90
N CYS A 439 3.02 10.28 22.18
CA CYS A 439 4.41 9.98 21.87
C CYS A 439 5.03 9.31 23.09
N LEU A 440 5.63 8.14 22.93
CA LEU A 440 6.24 7.40 24.04
C LEU A 440 7.75 7.48 23.86
N SER A 441 8.47 7.67 24.96
CA SER A 441 9.94 7.60 24.97
C SER A 441 10.41 6.16 25.10
N ASP A 442 11.56 5.86 24.50
CA ASP A 442 12.19 4.54 24.60
C ASP A 442 12.65 4.20 26.06
N ASP A 443 12.84 5.21 26.92
CA ASP A 443 13.46 5.04 28.25
C ASP A 443 12.51 4.70 29.41
N LYS A 444 11.20 4.49 29.16
CA LYS A 444 10.21 4.28 30.25
C LYS A 444 9.68 2.84 30.28
N SER A 445 9.58 2.27 31.48
CA SER A 445 8.99 0.93 31.71
C SER A 445 7.54 0.79 31.21
N PHE A 446 6.77 1.87 31.25
CA PHE A 446 5.39 1.89 30.73
C PHE A 446 5.31 1.77 29.21
N THR A 447 6.40 2.11 28.50
CA THR A 447 6.45 2.04 27.05
C THR A 447 6.33 0.59 26.58
N ASP A 448 7.03 -0.34 27.20
CA ASP A 448 6.96 -1.76 26.81
C ASP A 448 5.56 -2.33 27.02
N ASP A 449 4.93 -2.06 28.17
CA ASP A 449 3.57 -2.52 28.46
C ASP A 449 2.56 -1.96 27.45
N PHE A 450 2.64 -0.66 27.14
CA PHE A 450 1.74 -0.02 26.19
C PHE A 450 2.00 -0.47 24.74
N LEU A 451 3.28 -0.61 24.34
CA LEU A 451 3.65 -1.09 23.00
C LEU A 451 3.21 -2.54 22.79
N ASN A 452 3.32 -3.38 23.81
CA ASN A 452 2.82 -4.76 23.80
C ASN A 452 1.30 -4.81 23.60
N LEU A 453 0.55 -3.92 24.26
CA LEU A 453 -0.91 -3.82 24.10
C LEU A 453 -1.32 -3.31 22.71
N SER A 454 -0.60 -2.33 22.19
CA SER A 454 -0.96 -1.61 20.96
C SER A 454 -0.40 -2.23 19.69
N MET A 455 0.42 -3.30 19.77
CA MET A 455 1.19 -3.87 18.65
C MET A 455 1.82 -2.78 17.75
N PHE A 456 2.16 -1.64 18.35
CA PHE A 456 2.48 -0.42 17.64
C PHE A 456 3.98 -0.36 17.39
N SER A 457 4.39 -0.34 16.13
CA SER A 457 5.79 -0.20 15.74
C SER A 457 6.06 1.23 15.30
N LYS A 458 6.52 2.08 16.23
CA LYS A 458 6.84 3.49 15.94
C LYS A 458 8.11 3.61 15.10
N VAL A 459 8.12 4.22 13.92
CA VAL A 459 9.39 4.60 13.29
C VAL A 459 10.05 5.69 14.11
N SER A 460 9.26 6.66 14.57
CA SER A 460 9.79 7.83 15.25
C SER A 460 10.32 7.51 16.63
N LYS A 461 11.41 8.21 16.99
CA LYS A 461 12.01 8.17 18.32
C LYS A 461 11.74 9.48 19.02
N HIS A 462 11.16 9.38 20.21
CA HIS A 462 10.94 10.53 21.08
C HIS A 462 11.83 10.39 22.31
N SER A 463 12.63 11.41 22.61
CA SER A 463 13.46 11.44 23.82
C SER A 463 12.62 11.54 25.09
N THR A 464 11.41 12.04 24.98
CA THR A 464 10.47 12.19 26.10
C THR A 464 9.08 11.69 25.71
N THR A 465 8.36 11.17 26.70
CA THR A 465 6.94 10.88 26.55
C THR A 465 6.16 12.19 26.53
N MET A 466 5.31 12.38 25.52
CA MET A 466 4.56 13.62 25.29
C MET A 466 3.13 13.31 24.86
N LEU A 467 2.21 14.21 25.18
CA LEU A 467 0.83 14.15 24.76
C LEU A 467 0.51 15.43 23.97
N LEU A 468 0.44 15.32 22.64
CA LEU A 468 0.37 16.48 21.74
C LEU A 468 -1.06 16.67 21.23
N LEU A 469 -1.69 17.79 21.56
CA LEU A 469 -3.04 18.10 21.10
C LEU A 469 -3.06 18.26 19.57
N GLN A 470 -3.96 17.51 18.91
CA GLN A 470 -4.11 17.47 17.45
C GLN A 470 -5.56 17.66 16.96
N GLY A 471 -6.51 17.79 17.88
CA GLY A 471 -7.90 18.05 17.54
C GLY A 471 -8.72 18.43 18.77
N VAL A 472 -9.69 19.32 18.56
CA VAL A 472 -10.65 19.74 19.58
C VAL A 472 -12.01 19.78 18.91
N PHE A 473 -12.97 19.06 19.46
CA PHE A 473 -14.28 18.84 18.84
C PHE A 473 -15.41 19.09 19.81
N SER A 474 -16.41 19.86 19.42
CA SER A 474 -17.68 19.91 20.16
C SER A 474 -18.66 18.89 19.58
N ILE A 475 -19.49 18.32 20.46
CA ILE A 475 -20.56 17.40 20.07
C ILE A 475 -21.89 18.07 20.43
N HIS A 476 -22.64 18.51 19.42
CA HIS A 476 -23.97 19.10 19.58
C HIS A 476 -24.99 18.25 18.82
N GLY A 477 -25.55 17.24 19.50
CA GLY A 477 -26.39 16.23 18.85
C GLY A 477 -25.56 15.40 17.88
N ASP A 478 -25.93 15.42 16.59
CA ASP A 478 -25.22 14.71 15.51
C ASP A 478 -24.18 15.59 14.78
N VAL A 479 -23.98 16.83 15.23
CA VAL A 479 -23.06 17.78 14.59
C VAL A 479 -21.75 17.83 15.37
N VAL A 480 -20.65 17.59 14.65
CA VAL A 480 -19.28 17.77 15.16
C VAL A 480 -18.69 19.06 14.57
N SER A 481 -18.23 19.96 15.42
CA SER A 481 -17.50 21.17 14.98
C SER A 481 -16.08 21.19 15.56
N SER A 482 -15.12 21.74 14.82
CA SER A 482 -13.72 21.83 15.26
C SER A 482 -13.36 23.20 15.81
N HIS A 483 -12.58 23.23 16.89
CA HIS A 483 -12.02 24.45 17.47
C HIS A 483 -10.55 24.65 17.04
N ASP A 484 -9.99 25.84 17.25
CA ASP A 484 -8.56 26.11 17.01
C ASP A 484 -7.71 25.32 18.00
N ILE A 485 -6.93 24.37 17.49
CA ILE A 485 -6.06 23.48 18.27
C ILE A 485 -5.02 24.28 19.05
N TRP A 486 -4.36 25.25 18.40
CA TRP A 486 -3.23 25.96 18.98
C TRP A 486 -3.67 27.02 19.98
N GLU A 487 -4.79 27.69 19.72
CA GLU A 487 -5.40 28.59 20.70
C GLU A 487 -5.82 27.83 21.96
N THR A 488 -6.50 26.69 21.79
CA THR A 488 -6.93 25.84 22.91
C THR A 488 -5.74 25.34 23.72
N ALA A 489 -4.70 24.81 23.05
CA ALA A 489 -3.49 24.34 23.73
C ALA A 489 -2.80 25.47 24.51
N SER A 490 -2.73 26.68 23.94
CA SER A 490 -2.16 27.85 24.61
C SER A 490 -2.95 28.23 25.87
N GLN A 491 -4.29 28.31 25.77
CA GLN A 491 -5.16 28.63 26.90
C GLN A 491 -5.05 27.60 28.04
N MET A 492 -4.91 26.32 27.68
CA MET A 492 -4.82 25.22 28.64
C MET A 492 -3.39 24.94 29.12
N ASN A 493 -2.39 25.65 28.61
CA ASN A 493 -0.97 25.37 28.83
C ASN A 493 -0.59 23.90 28.50
N TRP A 494 -1.13 23.39 27.40
CA TRP A 494 -0.80 22.07 26.85
C TRP A 494 0.15 22.19 25.65
N GLN A 495 0.74 21.07 25.27
CA GLN A 495 1.51 20.99 24.02
C GLN A 495 0.57 20.65 22.86
N ALA A 496 0.69 21.39 21.75
CA ALA A 496 0.04 21.06 20.49
C ALA A 496 1.02 20.40 19.52
N VAL A 497 0.50 19.71 18.50
CA VAL A 497 1.34 19.30 17.36
C VAL A 497 2.04 20.53 16.75
N PRO A 498 3.32 20.42 16.36
CA PRO A 498 4.05 21.61 15.94
C PRO A 498 3.48 22.19 14.63
N LEU A 499 3.14 23.48 14.68
CA LEU A 499 2.65 24.25 13.55
C LEU A 499 3.81 24.66 12.66
N ILE A 500 3.66 24.45 11.36
CA ILE A 500 4.63 24.83 10.34
C ILE A 500 4.24 26.19 9.75
N ALA A 501 2.99 26.30 9.33
CA ALA A 501 2.45 27.52 8.73
C ALA A 501 0.94 27.62 8.98
N ARG A 502 0.44 28.85 9.08
CA ARG A 502 -0.99 29.16 9.14
C ARG A 502 -1.31 30.14 8.00
N TYR A 503 -2.23 29.75 7.15
CA TYR A 503 -2.72 30.54 6.03
C TYR A 503 -4.15 30.93 6.34
N LYS A 504 -4.43 32.23 6.33
CA LYS A 504 -5.79 32.76 6.44
C LYS A 504 -6.13 33.40 5.11
N LYS A 505 -7.25 33.00 4.48
CA LYS A 505 -7.58 33.47 3.14
C LYS A 505 -7.70 34.99 3.06
N SER A 506 -8.24 35.64 4.10
CA SER A 506 -8.33 37.09 4.19
C SER A 506 -6.97 37.82 4.19
N ASP A 507 -5.89 37.11 4.54
CA ASP A 507 -4.57 37.67 4.75
C ASP A 507 -3.57 37.22 3.66
N CYS A 508 -3.95 36.23 2.82
CA CYS A 508 -3.11 35.75 1.72
C CYS A 508 -3.90 35.37 0.46
N ASP A 509 -3.47 35.91 -0.67
CA ASP A 509 -4.01 35.57 -2.00
C ASP A 509 -3.43 34.27 -2.57
N LEU A 510 -2.75 33.46 -1.75
CA LEU A 510 -2.15 32.21 -2.24
C LEU A 510 -3.25 31.23 -2.68
N PRO A 511 -3.16 30.69 -3.90
CA PRO A 511 -4.07 29.65 -4.34
C PRO A 511 -3.80 28.35 -3.56
N LEU A 512 -4.85 27.57 -3.29
CA LEU A 512 -4.74 26.29 -2.57
C LEU A 512 -3.72 25.34 -3.24
N SER A 513 -3.62 25.37 -4.57
CA SER A 513 -2.65 24.59 -5.33
C SER A 513 -1.20 24.85 -4.91
N LEU A 514 -0.84 26.10 -4.62
CA LEU A 514 0.50 26.46 -4.19
C LEU A 514 0.76 26.03 -2.74
N ILE A 515 -0.25 26.10 -1.87
CA ILE A 515 -0.15 25.58 -0.49
C ILE A 515 0.12 24.06 -0.53
N LEU A 516 -0.58 23.34 -1.40
CA LEU A 516 -0.39 21.90 -1.59
C LEU A 516 0.98 21.56 -2.21
N GLU A 517 1.47 22.39 -3.14
CA GLU A 517 2.83 22.25 -3.68
C GLU A 517 3.90 22.46 -2.60
N ASN A 518 3.76 23.49 -1.76
CA ASN A 518 4.63 23.72 -0.62
C ASN A 518 4.60 22.55 0.37
N MET A 519 3.42 21.97 0.62
CA MET A 519 3.28 20.77 1.46
C MET A 519 4.01 19.56 0.86
N ARG A 520 4.01 19.40 -0.46
CA ARG A 520 4.73 18.31 -1.16
C ARG A 520 6.24 18.48 -1.13
N GLU A 521 6.75 19.69 -1.21
CA GLU A 521 8.19 19.92 -1.04
C GLU A 521 8.57 19.69 0.43
N LEU A 522 7.80 20.26 1.36
CA LEU A 522 8.05 20.13 2.78
C LEU A 522 8.06 18.68 3.26
N VAL A 523 7.11 17.84 2.83
CA VAL A 523 7.04 16.43 3.28
C VAL A 523 8.28 15.62 2.90
N ARG A 524 9.02 16.04 1.86
CA ARG A 524 10.26 15.38 1.47
C ARG A 524 11.42 15.76 2.38
N ASP A 525 11.41 16.98 2.91
CA ASP A 525 12.41 17.48 3.86
C ASP A 525 12.13 17.06 5.31
N VAL A 526 10.95 16.48 5.58
CA VAL A 526 10.58 15.96 6.91
C VAL A 526 11.53 14.83 7.31
N ASP A 527 12.08 14.94 8.52
CA ASP A 527 12.81 13.84 9.16
C ASP A 527 11.85 12.67 9.46
N PRO A 528 11.94 11.54 8.73
CA PRO A 528 10.99 10.43 8.90
C PRO A 528 11.16 9.71 10.25
N LEU A 529 12.15 10.09 11.06
CA LEU A 529 12.39 9.56 12.41
C LEU A 529 11.82 10.41 13.52
N GLN A 530 11.31 11.59 13.18
CA GLN A 530 10.62 12.45 14.12
C GLN A 530 9.13 12.54 13.75
N TYR A 531 8.83 12.54 12.45
CA TYR A 531 7.49 12.77 11.93
C TYR A 531 7.15 11.77 10.82
N GLU A 532 5.90 11.31 10.80
CA GLU A 532 5.35 10.53 9.67
C GLU A 532 5.28 11.36 8.40
N GLY A 533 5.05 12.67 8.52
CA GLY A 533 4.86 13.55 7.37
C GLY A 533 4.25 14.89 7.77
N VAL A 534 3.28 15.37 7.00
CA VAL A 534 2.62 16.68 7.19
C VAL A 534 1.11 16.51 7.11
N VAL A 535 0.37 17.29 7.91
CA VAL A 535 -1.09 17.39 7.86
C VAL A 535 -1.49 18.82 7.52
N LEU A 536 -2.36 18.96 6.52
CA LEU A 536 -3.10 20.18 6.21
C LEU A 536 -4.48 20.05 6.85
N HIS A 537 -4.82 20.99 7.73
CA HIS A 537 -6.13 21.07 8.39
C HIS A 537 -6.82 22.38 8.02
N GLU A 538 -7.94 22.27 7.32
CA GLU A 538 -8.87 23.37 7.11
C GLU A 538 -9.84 23.42 8.30
N GLN A 539 -9.83 24.55 8.99
CA GLN A 539 -10.46 24.69 10.30
C GLN A 539 -11.98 24.88 10.23
N HIS A 540 -12.51 25.55 9.21
CA HIS A 540 -13.93 25.93 9.16
C HIS A 540 -14.84 24.73 8.83
N TYR A 541 -14.41 23.90 7.89
CA TYR A 541 -15.11 22.72 7.41
C TYR A 541 -14.58 21.42 8.06
N ASN A 542 -13.55 21.53 8.91
CA ASN A 542 -12.90 20.41 9.58
C ASN A 542 -12.34 19.37 8.59
N SER A 543 -11.91 19.81 7.40
CA SER A 543 -11.30 18.93 6.40
C SER A 543 -9.82 18.74 6.70
N LYS A 544 -9.33 17.50 6.61
CA LYS A 544 -7.91 17.19 6.82
C LYS A 544 -7.36 16.31 5.70
N ILE A 545 -6.18 16.66 5.20
CA ILE A 545 -5.40 15.84 4.27
C ILE A 545 -4.03 15.62 4.89
N LYS A 546 -3.49 14.42 4.73
CA LYS A 546 -2.10 14.14 5.11
C LYS A 546 -1.24 13.85 3.88
N LEU A 547 0.05 14.10 4.04
CA LEU A 547 1.10 13.61 3.16
C LEU A 547 2.11 12.88 4.04
N THR A 548 2.29 11.59 3.81
CA THR A 548 3.34 10.82 4.48
C THR A 548 4.68 11.04 3.78
N SER A 549 5.76 11.13 4.57
CA SER A 549 7.12 11.16 4.04
C SER A 549 7.36 9.91 3.20
N PRO A 550 7.89 10.04 1.97
CA PRO A 550 8.21 8.89 1.12
C PRO A 550 9.14 7.86 1.78
N GLN A 551 9.92 8.29 2.78
CA GLN A 551 10.84 7.44 3.55
C GLN A 551 10.17 6.74 4.73
N PHE A 552 9.11 7.31 5.29
CA PHE A 552 8.48 6.81 6.52
C PHE A 552 7.84 5.44 6.31
N ASP A 553 7.05 5.25 5.26
CA ASP A 553 6.35 4.01 4.98
C ASP A 553 7.29 2.79 4.84
N PRO A 554 8.38 2.88 4.04
CA PRO A 554 9.41 1.85 4.02
C PRO A 554 10.05 1.60 5.39
N LEU A 555 10.39 2.65 6.15
CA LEU A 555 10.94 2.50 7.51
C LEU A 555 9.98 1.79 8.46
N HIS A 556 8.69 2.15 8.37
CA HIS A 556 7.62 1.56 9.17
C HIS A 556 7.43 0.07 8.84
N ARG A 557 7.46 -0.29 7.54
CA ARG A 557 7.41 -1.70 7.12
C ARG A 557 8.60 -2.50 7.63
N MET A 558 9.82 -1.95 7.54
CA MET A 558 11.02 -2.59 8.07
C MET A 558 10.93 -2.80 9.59
N LYS A 559 10.38 -1.84 10.35
CA LYS A 559 10.26 -1.97 11.81
C LYS A 559 9.16 -2.94 12.25
N ARG A 560 7.99 -2.91 11.58
CA ARG A 560 6.82 -3.68 12.00
C ARG A 560 6.95 -5.18 11.78
N TRP A 561 7.82 -5.60 10.86
CA TRP A 561 7.84 -6.96 10.36
C TRP A 561 9.25 -7.56 10.43
N LEU A 562 9.66 -7.88 11.66
CA LEU A 562 10.83 -8.74 11.94
C LEU A 562 10.78 -10.13 11.25
N ALA A 563 9.71 -10.45 10.52
CA ALA A 563 9.45 -11.72 9.84
C ALA A 563 9.46 -11.64 8.30
N TYR A 564 9.76 -10.48 7.70
CA TYR A 564 9.95 -10.43 6.24
C TYR A 564 11.20 -11.17 5.81
N ASP A 565 11.16 -11.76 4.62
CA ASP A 565 12.36 -12.22 3.94
C ASP A 565 13.32 -11.05 3.67
N ASP A 566 14.60 -11.37 3.50
CA ASP A 566 15.66 -10.40 3.24
C ASP A 566 15.40 -9.50 2.02
N ASN A 567 14.58 -9.94 1.05
CA ASN A 567 14.37 -9.20 -0.19
C ASN A 567 13.36 -8.06 0.00
N SER A 568 12.35 -8.26 0.85
CA SER A 568 11.40 -7.20 1.21
C SER A 568 12.09 -6.08 2.00
N HIS A 569 12.93 -6.43 2.98
CA HIS A 569 13.79 -5.47 3.69
C HIS A 569 14.73 -4.72 2.75
N LYS A 570 15.37 -5.42 1.79
CA LYS A 570 16.21 -4.78 0.76
C LYS A 570 15.42 -3.78 -0.07
N ARG A 571 14.22 -4.14 -0.52
CA ARG A 571 13.37 -3.26 -1.32
C ARG A 571 13.01 -2.00 -0.55
N ASP A 572 12.60 -2.16 0.70
CA ASP A 572 12.22 -1.02 1.54
C ASP A 572 13.42 -0.13 1.85
N MET A 573 14.59 -0.69 2.17
CA MET A 573 15.82 0.09 2.31
C MET A 573 16.20 0.83 1.02
N MET A 574 16.07 0.18 -0.14
CA MET A 574 16.29 0.83 -1.44
C MET A 574 15.29 1.96 -1.69
N LEU A 575 14.04 1.82 -1.25
CA LEU A 575 13.06 2.91 -1.31
C LEU A 575 13.49 4.07 -0.41
N VAL A 576 13.86 3.82 0.85
CA VAL A 576 14.36 4.88 1.76
C VAL A 576 15.52 5.66 1.15
N VAL A 577 16.48 4.95 0.53
CA VAL A 577 17.65 5.56 -0.11
C VAL A 577 17.26 6.31 -1.40
N LYS A 578 16.39 5.74 -2.23
CA LYS A 578 15.97 6.38 -3.50
C LYS A 578 15.15 7.64 -3.26
N THR A 579 14.32 7.65 -2.22
CA THR A 579 13.50 8.79 -1.86
C THR A 579 14.20 9.69 -0.84
N ASN A 580 15.51 9.54 -0.68
CA ASN A 580 16.26 10.22 0.35
C ASN A 580 16.47 11.70 0.06
N GLN A 581 15.81 12.55 0.85
CA GLN A 581 16.06 13.98 0.88
C GLN A 581 16.49 14.47 2.28
N HIS A 582 16.37 13.64 3.32
CA HIS A 582 16.76 13.97 4.68
C HIS A 582 17.86 13.06 5.25
N ASN A 583 18.98 13.61 5.74
CA ASN A 583 20.18 12.84 6.09
C ASN A 583 20.15 12.19 7.48
N ASN A 584 19.11 12.36 8.30
CA ASN A 584 19.11 11.85 9.67
C ASN A 584 18.96 10.33 9.76
N PHE A 585 18.33 9.67 8.79
CA PHE A 585 18.30 8.20 8.76
C PHE A 585 19.70 7.57 8.61
N LEU A 586 20.67 8.30 8.05
CA LEU A 586 22.07 7.85 7.99
C LEU A 586 22.75 7.81 9.35
N ASN A 587 22.23 8.56 10.33
CA ASN A 587 22.69 8.50 11.71
C ASN A 587 22.09 7.31 12.47
N LEU A 588 21.02 6.71 11.95
CA LEU A 588 20.57 5.44 12.51
C LEU A 588 21.59 4.38 12.16
N ASN A 589 21.91 3.59 13.17
CA ASN A 589 22.48 2.29 12.94
C ASN A 589 21.29 1.33 12.75
N PRO A 590 20.90 0.99 11.49
CA PRO A 590 19.72 0.16 11.28
C PRO A 590 19.87 -1.23 11.93
N TRP A 591 21.12 -1.65 12.20
CA TRP A 591 21.46 -2.94 12.81
C TRP A 591 21.10 -2.99 14.30
N THR A 592 21.37 -1.93 15.05
CA THR A 592 20.98 -1.86 16.48
C THR A 592 19.52 -1.53 16.66
N GLU A 593 18.94 -0.75 15.76
CA GLU A 593 17.61 -0.16 15.98
C GLU A 593 16.46 -1.02 15.45
N PHE A 594 16.67 -1.78 14.37
CA PHE A 594 15.66 -2.68 13.82
C PHE A 594 15.85 -4.13 14.26
N GLN A 595 16.74 -4.38 15.24
CA GLN A 595 17.00 -5.72 15.83
C GLN A 595 17.22 -6.83 14.79
N ILE A 596 17.83 -6.52 13.66
CA ILE A 596 18.08 -7.49 12.58
C ILE A 596 19.11 -8.51 13.10
N PRO A 597 18.77 -9.81 13.24
CA PRO A 597 19.66 -10.76 13.90
C PRO A 597 21.01 -10.89 13.19
N HIS A 598 22.10 -10.87 13.97
CA HIS A 598 23.49 -10.91 13.48
C HIS A 598 23.82 -12.14 12.60
N GLN A 599 23.03 -13.21 12.70
CA GLN A 599 23.12 -14.44 11.90
C GLN A 599 22.68 -14.26 10.43
N TYR A 600 21.95 -13.19 10.09
CA TYR A 600 21.68 -12.82 8.69
C TYR A 600 22.88 -12.12 8.02
N PHE A 601 23.96 -11.90 8.78
CA PHE A 601 25.15 -11.16 8.35
C PHE A 601 26.28 -12.03 7.79
N GLU A 602 26.18 -13.36 7.82
CA GLU A 602 27.20 -14.21 7.17
C GLU A 602 27.10 -14.22 5.64
N ASN A 603 26.07 -13.60 5.06
CA ASN A 603 25.98 -13.44 3.62
C ASN A 603 26.54 -12.07 3.18
N GLU A 604 27.79 -12.07 2.70
CA GLU A 604 28.50 -11.01 1.94
C GLU A 604 27.65 -10.31 0.85
N ILE A 605 26.49 -10.89 0.52
CA ILE A 605 25.54 -10.52 -0.55
C ILE A 605 24.93 -9.12 -0.37
N MET A 606 24.65 -8.66 0.85
CA MET A 606 24.08 -7.31 1.07
C MET A 606 25.10 -6.21 0.76
N LEU A 607 26.35 -6.42 1.18
CA LEU A 607 27.45 -5.52 0.88
C LEU A 607 27.79 -5.57 -0.61
N LEU A 608 27.84 -6.77 -1.21
CA LEU A 608 27.99 -6.96 -2.67
C LEU A 608 26.88 -6.28 -3.48
N LYS A 609 25.63 -6.27 -3.00
CA LYS A 609 24.50 -5.61 -3.69
C LYS A 609 24.51 -4.09 -3.55
N PHE A 610 24.86 -3.56 -2.37
CA PHE A 610 25.12 -2.13 -2.21
C PHE A 610 26.31 -1.68 -3.08
N VAL A 611 27.34 -2.52 -3.18
CA VAL A 611 28.48 -2.34 -4.09
C VAL A 611 28.05 -2.36 -5.55
N ASN A 612 27.12 -3.24 -5.94
CA ASN A 612 26.58 -3.24 -7.31
C ASN A 612 25.77 -1.96 -7.60
N VAL A 613 24.99 -1.45 -6.65
CA VAL A 613 24.28 -0.17 -6.82
C VAL A 613 25.26 1.01 -6.92
N LEU A 614 26.32 1.02 -6.11
CA LEU A 614 27.42 1.99 -6.24
C LEU A 614 28.12 1.85 -7.60
N GLN A 615 28.26 0.62 -8.09
CA GLN A 615 28.89 0.31 -9.37
C GLN A 615 28.01 0.75 -10.55
N ASP A 616 26.69 0.57 -10.46
CA ASP A 616 25.75 0.99 -11.49
C ASP A 616 25.69 2.52 -11.58
N ALA A 617 25.58 3.21 -10.44
CA ALA A 617 25.67 4.67 -10.40
C ALA A 617 27.02 5.19 -10.90
N TYR A 618 28.12 4.49 -10.58
CA TYR A 618 29.44 4.79 -11.14
C TYR A 618 29.46 4.58 -12.66
N ASN A 619 28.91 3.47 -13.16
CA ASN A 619 28.89 3.13 -14.57
C ASN A 619 28.05 4.11 -15.38
N ASP A 620 26.90 4.54 -14.84
CA ASP A 620 26.02 5.52 -15.47
C ASP A 620 26.72 6.86 -15.66
N ILE A 621 27.38 7.37 -14.61
CA ILE A 621 28.14 8.62 -14.67
C ILE A 621 29.39 8.46 -15.55
N ALA A 622 30.05 7.30 -15.52
CA ALA A 622 31.23 7.02 -16.34
C ALA A 622 30.86 6.91 -17.83
N ALA A 623 29.67 6.40 -18.16
CA ALA A 623 29.19 6.30 -19.53
C ALA A 623 28.90 7.67 -20.16
N THR A 624 28.58 8.68 -19.35
CA THR A 624 28.22 10.03 -19.80
C THR A 624 29.35 11.06 -19.66
N THR A 625 30.56 10.64 -19.27
CA THR A 625 31.68 11.55 -19.02
C THR A 625 32.94 11.10 -19.73
N ASN A 626 33.62 12.03 -20.39
CA ASN A 626 34.84 11.73 -21.17
C ASN A 626 36.11 12.11 -20.40
N THR A 627 35.98 12.87 -19.32
CA THR A 627 37.10 13.33 -18.52
C THR A 627 36.86 13.08 -17.03
N SER A 628 37.95 12.85 -16.28
CA SER A 628 37.87 12.72 -14.81
C SER A 628 37.28 13.96 -14.12
N LYS A 629 37.39 15.13 -14.75
CA LYS A 629 36.81 16.38 -14.24
C LYS A 629 35.29 16.39 -14.42
N GLU A 630 34.78 16.04 -15.59
CA GLU A 630 33.33 15.89 -15.84
C GLU A 630 32.73 14.79 -14.97
N PHE A 631 33.43 13.67 -14.80
CA PHE A 631 33.02 12.60 -13.89
C PHE A 631 32.90 13.10 -12.45
N ALA A 632 33.90 13.84 -11.96
CA ALA A 632 33.88 14.42 -10.63
C ALA A 632 32.78 15.47 -10.46
N ASP A 633 32.53 16.30 -11.47
CA ASP A 633 31.50 17.34 -11.43
C ASP A 633 30.08 16.75 -11.53
N GLN A 634 29.87 15.68 -12.31
CA GLN A 634 28.62 14.93 -12.32
C GLN A 634 28.40 14.14 -11.03
N CYS A 635 29.46 13.55 -10.47
CA CYS A 635 29.41 12.92 -9.16
C CYS A 635 28.95 13.93 -8.09
N LYS A 636 29.50 15.14 -8.04
CA LYS A 636 29.09 16.19 -7.07
C LYS A 636 27.58 16.50 -7.10
N ASN A 637 26.95 16.34 -8.27
CA ASN A 637 25.52 16.58 -8.47
C ASN A 637 24.65 15.32 -8.31
N HIS A 638 25.26 14.14 -8.13
CA HIS A 638 24.55 12.88 -7.97
C HIS A 638 24.15 12.66 -6.49
N PRO A 639 22.88 12.32 -6.18
CA PRO A 639 22.39 12.16 -4.79
C PRO A 639 23.21 11.18 -3.93
N LEU A 640 23.77 10.14 -4.57
CA LEU A 640 24.64 9.16 -3.93
C LEU A 640 25.97 9.76 -3.43
N TYR A 641 26.57 10.66 -4.21
CA TYR A 641 27.83 11.30 -3.82
C TYR A 641 27.60 12.30 -2.68
N GLN A 642 26.50 13.05 -2.70
CA GLN A 642 26.11 13.92 -1.58
C GLN A 642 25.96 13.11 -0.28
N SER A 643 25.32 11.94 -0.36
CA SER A 643 25.18 11.02 0.78
C SER A 643 26.53 10.49 1.28
N LEU A 644 27.40 10.00 0.38
CA LEU A 644 28.73 9.49 0.73
C LEU A 644 29.68 10.59 1.25
N PHE A 645 29.55 11.80 0.71
CA PHE A 645 30.32 12.98 1.12
C PHE A 645 29.89 13.46 2.51
N GLU A 646 28.59 13.56 2.78
CA GLU A 646 28.06 13.91 4.10
C GLU A 646 28.39 12.84 5.16
N MET A 647 28.44 11.55 4.79
CA MET A 647 28.96 10.49 5.67
C MET A 647 30.42 10.76 6.06
N ASN A 648 31.29 11.03 5.09
CA ASN A 648 32.71 11.29 5.33
C ASN A 648 32.93 12.57 6.17
N LYS A 649 32.15 13.63 5.90
CA LYS A 649 32.18 14.90 6.65
C LYS A 649 31.74 14.74 8.11
N LYS A 650 30.81 13.83 8.40
CA LYS A 650 30.35 13.50 9.78
C LYS A 650 31.30 12.54 10.52
N GLY A 651 32.48 12.24 9.96
CA GLY A 651 33.46 11.36 10.59
C GLY A 651 33.17 9.87 10.43
N TYR A 652 32.10 9.49 9.70
CA TYR A 652 31.91 8.12 9.28
C TYR A 652 32.95 7.79 8.22
N ASN A 653 33.78 6.80 8.51
CA ASN A 653 34.86 6.43 7.62
C ASN A 653 34.30 5.70 6.39
N ALA A 654 33.93 6.46 5.35
CA ALA A 654 33.51 5.92 4.05
C ALA A 654 34.52 4.90 3.51
N ARG A 655 35.82 5.08 3.83
CA ARG A 655 36.89 4.15 3.50
C ARG A 655 36.80 2.82 4.23
N LYS A 656 36.33 2.80 5.48
CA LYS A 656 36.07 1.59 6.29
C LYS A 656 34.82 0.85 5.79
N TYR A 657 33.86 1.61 5.25
CA TYR A 657 32.67 1.09 4.56
C TYR A 657 33.03 0.47 3.19
N LEU A 658 33.94 1.11 2.45
CA LEU A 658 34.41 0.68 1.13
C LEU A 658 35.57 -0.33 1.17
N SER A 659 36.27 -0.49 2.29
CA SER A 659 37.39 -1.45 2.44
C SER A 659 36.94 -2.91 2.52
N CYS A 660 35.63 -3.15 2.66
CA CYS A 660 35.03 -4.47 2.55
C CYS A 660 34.83 -4.92 1.08
N ILE A 661 35.26 -4.10 0.11
CA ILE A 661 35.25 -4.39 -1.33
C ILE A 661 36.59 -5.04 -1.71
N SER A 662 36.59 -6.07 -2.55
CA SER A 662 37.81 -6.79 -2.96
C SER A 662 38.98 -5.84 -3.26
N TYR A 663 40.13 -6.13 -2.67
CA TYR A 663 41.32 -5.27 -2.52
C TYR A 663 41.79 -4.60 -3.84
N THR A 664 41.66 -5.28 -4.97
CA THR A 664 42.07 -4.79 -6.30
C THR A 664 41.17 -3.69 -6.86
N ARG A 665 39.90 -3.60 -6.44
CA ARG A 665 38.91 -2.61 -6.94
C ARG A 665 38.85 -1.35 -6.08
N PHE A 666 39.10 -1.48 -4.77
CA PHE A 666 39.31 -0.37 -3.84
C PHE A 666 40.42 0.60 -4.31
N LEU A 667 41.46 0.09 -4.97
CA LEU A 667 42.56 0.91 -5.48
C LEU A 667 42.13 1.86 -6.62
N LYS A 668 41.13 1.50 -7.44
CA LYS A 668 40.65 2.38 -8.52
C LYS A 668 39.80 3.52 -7.97
N ILE A 669 38.84 3.20 -7.10
CA ILE A 669 37.97 4.20 -6.45
C ILE A 669 38.78 5.11 -5.51
N SER A 670 39.69 4.54 -4.70
CA SER A 670 40.57 5.34 -3.83
C SER A 670 41.54 6.23 -4.62
N LYS A 671 41.94 5.84 -5.84
CA LYS A 671 42.78 6.67 -6.71
C LYS A 671 41.98 7.84 -7.27
N SER A 672 40.77 7.61 -7.78
CA SER A 672 39.85 8.67 -8.23
C SER A 672 39.49 9.67 -7.12
N ILE A 673 39.25 9.21 -5.89
CA ILE A 673 39.00 10.08 -4.72
C ILE A 673 40.25 10.88 -4.33
N LYS A 674 41.44 10.27 -4.36
CA LYS A 674 42.71 10.97 -4.11
C LYS A 674 43.00 12.03 -5.18
N ASP A 675 42.72 11.73 -6.44
CA ASP A 675 42.95 12.64 -7.57
C ASP A 675 41.97 13.83 -7.53
N CYS A 676 40.76 13.66 -6.97
CA CYS A 676 39.82 14.77 -6.69
C CYS A 676 40.28 15.68 -5.55
N ASN A 677 40.93 15.13 -4.51
CA ASN A 677 41.38 15.91 -3.35
C ASN A 677 42.70 16.66 -3.60
N HIS A 678 43.45 16.34 -4.66
CA HIS A 678 44.84 16.81 -4.77
C HIS A 678 45.02 18.14 -5.50
N LYS A 679 43.99 18.75 -6.07
CA LYS A 679 44.19 19.98 -6.86
C LYS A 679 43.48 21.25 -6.41
N ASP A 680 42.42 21.23 -5.59
CA ASP A 680 41.75 22.51 -5.24
C ASP A 680 41.29 22.72 -3.78
N TYR A 681 41.48 21.81 -2.83
CA TYR A 681 41.14 22.11 -1.42
C TYR A 681 42.13 21.51 -0.42
N LYS A 682 42.99 22.37 0.15
CA LYS A 682 43.55 22.17 1.49
C LYS A 682 42.56 22.75 2.51
N MET A 683 41.72 21.90 3.09
CA MET A 683 41.24 22.00 4.48
C MET A 683 41.02 20.59 5.01
#